data_AF-A0A7Y3TZ71-F1
#
_entry.id   AF-A0A7Y3TZ71-F1
#
_cell.length_a   1.000
_cell.length_b   1.000
_cell.length_c   1.000
_cell.angle_alpha   90.00
_cell.angle_beta   90.00
_cell.angle_gamma   90.00
#
_symmetry.space_group_name_H-M   'P 1'
#
loop_
_entity.id
_entity.type
_entity.pdbx_description
1 polymer ?
#
loop_
_entity_poly.entity_id
_entity_poly.type
_entity_poly.pdbx_seq_one_letter_code
_entity_poly.pdbx_strand_id
1 'polypeptide(L)'
;MTTSIDFAGLIEPVALELLGEPTSKRGNRWRWGSKGSFSADMQAATWYDHEAGEGGGVLALIERETGINDRAGQLNWLSSHDLIDTLGTPSEAPSDDETAAKRQQRESEKAHRQAALEAEQVENQAKAAERARWLWSNCKALSADHPYLLLKGIDPTGLGLRQHPSGALVVPMFDPNGTLVNLQFISSDGEKRFLTDGRKQGCHTPIGTDNGQGRVFVEGYATGYTAHQATGKQAIIAFDAGNLAPVTASMARPGDVVAADNDNAVKTSHRFGKRLDSYGTGHKAAMATGLPFYLPPTPGTDFNDLGTEATRAIFDAAPVSATPVFDAWKLAPDDLKGTKADSWFTTLSKAATPQAAACIARAIADRLSLTAPARATVAELRQLIEAASPAGMLHPATLDSIAGRIDHIMQTYRQPAALKTVMMSPDAKAAHRVENVTALPMLAPTDYQGVIVVRAPMAAGKTQKIGRPLAEWATENSYRFIGICHRRSLVREMASRLTLEHYGDVDTGTAWAANGLATCLPSICRPDHAPLIDNARVVFIDEIAQTLDFMESSVCRTGQHNNRDVYERLSQIVADADCVVVTDAGVNDRVLNFLEQCRPGEQFRIIEMQAPKKAGIRATFASGQDEGAAHVIGECLEELANNGRVWLACESKHRAAAIGTLIEQHDPTLRVLTVHADNAGNRRQHDFMANPETESLNYDVVIASPVISSGISIEHRDHEETHFTLGAFIGNGNSITPADAAQMLRRVRYLTRFAIGLLPNTKVGQQHPDAILKAAETAARIEGNHAPATGFDALVADIRASHANAKADFAAALLWQLEAAGWELSRATNVDNAYIDALRQVQADMRDHHREALKAAPILTDDEADALNRNTKRTELQSIMLEAHRLRRGLGLIGQPLTDKAIDFWDDGRAARQLDRFDAFRGIVPNHDDSITPITQRRYLTACARAYGWLFENIDTTEAGWLTPDVAELVLDRIMQHRHLLAHLGIVPRKFGKFMITKDGKLIPMKRPERPVKVVSDVLALAGLSIKAKRRRCDTTGVNTLGNSTGSVTPKASKQQKGNPIIRVYSITQESHETMRFWADSRNAARKVVSVDTTPRLTKDGKAALVAEMRETVEPLRRAVRRSLASGFANGEEAKRPLRHMRLRPREAVSV
;
A
#
# COMPACT_ATOMS: atom_id res chain seq x y z
N MET A 1 24.33 10.04 -28.79
CA MET A 1 24.46 8.58 -28.91
C MET A 1 24.89 8.05 -27.57
N THR A 2 24.03 7.34 -26.86
CA THR A 2 24.35 6.72 -25.56
C THR A 2 25.18 5.48 -25.80
N THR A 3 26.49 5.55 -25.52
CA THR A 3 27.37 4.39 -25.43
C THR A 3 26.80 3.45 -24.37
N SER A 4 26.29 2.29 -24.80
CA SER A 4 25.85 1.24 -23.90
C SER A 4 27.06 0.68 -23.18
N ILE A 5 27.10 0.81 -21.86
CA ILE A 5 28.17 0.25 -21.03
C ILE A 5 28.04 -1.27 -21.02
N ASP A 6 29.08 -1.97 -21.46
CA ASP A 6 29.12 -3.43 -21.47
C ASP A 6 29.45 -3.96 -20.06
N PHE A 7 28.42 -4.07 -19.23
CA PHE A 7 28.58 -4.66 -17.90
C PHE A 7 29.05 -6.11 -17.96
N ALA A 8 28.83 -6.86 -19.05
CA ALA A 8 29.26 -8.24 -19.10
C ALA A 8 30.79 -8.36 -19.07
N GLY A 9 31.48 -7.47 -19.78
CA GLY A 9 32.94 -7.40 -19.81
C GLY A 9 33.59 -6.86 -18.52
N LEU A 10 32.81 -6.33 -17.58
CA LEU A 10 33.33 -5.69 -16.37
C LEU A 10 33.42 -6.62 -15.17
N ILE A 11 32.86 -7.84 -15.22
CA ILE A 11 32.81 -8.73 -14.05
C ILE A 11 34.20 -9.17 -13.58
N GLU A 12 35.12 -9.42 -14.51
CA GLU A 12 36.50 -9.84 -14.24
C GLU A 12 37.30 -8.71 -13.57
N PRO A 13 37.42 -7.50 -14.15
CA PRO A 13 38.17 -6.44 -13.51
C PRO A 13 37.52 -5.96 -12.21
N VAL A 14 36.19 -5.90 -12.13
CA VAL A 14 35.49 -5.51 -10.91
C VAL A 14 35.68 -6.52 -9.78
N ALA A 15 35.64 -7.83 -10.07
CA ALA A 15 35.90 -8.84 -9.06
C ALA A 15 37.36 -8.82 -8.57
N LEU A 16 38.33 -8.56 -9.46
CA LEU A 16 39.74 -8.40 -9.07
C LEU A 16 39.96 -7.16 -8.22
N GLU A 17 39.34 -6.03 -8.58
CA GLU A 17 39.46 -4.78 -7.83
C GLU A 17 38.85 -4.89 -6.43
N LEU A 18 37.70 -5.56 -6.30
CA LEU A 18 36.96 -5.66 -5.04
C LEU A 18 37.41 -6.82 -4.14
N LEU A 19 37.81 -7.95 -4.73
CA LEU A 19 38.08 -9.20 -4.00
C LEU A 19 39.54 -9.66 -4.09
N GLY A 20 40.38 -9.00 -4.90
CA GLY A 20 41.78 -9.39 -5.13
C GLY A 20 41.92 -10.68 -5.96
N GLU A 21 43.09 -11.33 -5.90
CA GLU A 21 43.34 -12.59 -6.61
C GLU A 21 42.52 -13.76 -6.04
N PRO A 22 41.83 -14.55 -6.89
CA PRO A 22 41.02 -15.68 -6.45
C PRO A 22 41.87 -16.84 -5.91
N THR A 23 41.32 -17.53 -4.91
CA THR A 23 41.86 -18.77 -4.35
C THR A 23 41.91 -19.91 -5.38
N SER A 24 41.02 -19.93 -6.37
CA SER A 24 41.08 -20.89 -7.49
C SER A 24 40.44 -20.37 -8.77
N LYS A 25 41.07 -20.63 -9.91
CA LYS A 25 40.53 -20.35 -11.25
C LYS A 25 40.26 -21.69 -11.96
N ARG A 26 39.00 -22.04 -12.24
CA ARG A 26 38.62 -23.21 -13.05
C ARG A 26 37.68 -22.78 -14.18
N GLY A 27 38.22 -22.67 -15.40
CA GLY A 27 37.49 -22.13 -16.55
C GLY A 27 36.98 -20.71 -16.27
N ASN A 28 35.72 -20.44 -16.62
CA ASN A 28 35.06 -19.15 -16.38
C ASN A 28 34.63 -18.93 -14.93
N ARG A 29 34.79 -19.92 -14.04
CA ARG A 29 34.35 -19.81 -12.64
C ARG A 29 35.53 -19.62 -11.70
N TRP A 30 35.72 -18.39 -11.27
CA TRP A 30 36.75 -18.00 -10.31
C TRP A 30 36.16 -18.06 -8.90
N ARG A 31 36.97 -18.40 -7.90
CA ARG A 31 36.49 -18.55 -6.52
C ARG A 31 37.38 -17.86 -5.50
N TRP A 32 36.75 -17.27 -4.48
CA TRP A 32 37.38 -16.57 -3.36
C TRP A 32 36.89 -17.16 -2.01
N GLY A 33 37.68 -16.97 -0.95
CA GLY A 33 37.35 -17.42 0.41
C GLY A 33 37.82 -18.85 0.76
N SER A 34 37.66 -19.24 2.03
CA SER A 34 38.08 -20.55 2.55
C SER A 34 37.21 -21.68 1.95
N LYS A 35 37.80 -22.46 1.03
CA LYS A 35 37.15 -23.49 0.19
C LYS A 35 36.29 -22.97 -0.98
N GLY A 36 36.44 -21.69 -1.35
CA GLY A 36 35.79 -21.13 -2.54
C GLY A 36 34.28 -20.92 -2.36
N SER A 37 33.88 -20.37 -1.22
CA SER A 37 32.50 -20.02 -0.86
C SER A 37 31.94 -18.92 -1.75
N PHE A 38 32.78 -18.00 -2.25
CA PHE A 38 32.39 -17.01 -3.25
C PHE A 38 32.84 -17.46 -4.64
N SER A 39 32.00 -17.28 -5.66
CA SER A 39 32.31 -17.61 -7.05
C SER A 39 31.88 -16.52 -8.03
N ALA A 40 32.68 -16.23 -9.04
CA ALA A 40 32.30 -15.37 -10.17
C ALA A 40 32.41 -16.14 -11.48
N ASP A 41 31.37 -16.08 -12.31
CA ASP A 41 31.28 -16.67 -13.63
C ASP A 41 31.47 -15.57 -14.69
N MET A 42 32.66 -15.56 -15.31
CA MET A 42 33.09 -14.52 -16.24
C MET A 42 32.30 -14.52 -17.54
N GLN A 43 31.69 -15.65 -17.91
CA GLN A 43 30.92 -15.79 -19.15
C GLN A 43 29.45 -15.41 -18.93
N ALA A 44 28.88 -15.83 -17.81
CA ALA A 44 27.53 -15.40 -17.43
C ALA A 44 27.50 -13.96 -16.90
N ALA A 45 28.67 -13.33 -16.72
CA ALA A 45 28.86 -12.04 -16.09
C ALA A 45 28.14 -11.89 -14.74
N THR A 46 28.15 -12.97 -13.97
CA THR A 46 27.44 -13.07 -12.69
C THR A 46 28.35 -13.63 -11.63
N TRP A 47 28.10 -13.26 -10.39
CA TRP A 47 28.74 -13.87 -9.23
C TRP A 47 27.68 -14.54 -8.35
N TYR A 48 28.14 -15.47 -7.52
CA TYR A 48 27.35 -16.21 -6.56
C TYR A 48 28.16 -16.55 -5.32
N ASP A 49 27.60 -16.26 -4.17
CA ASP A 49 28.12 -16.64 -2.86
C ASP A 49 27.28 -17.77 -2.27
N HIS A 50 27.94 -18.89 -2.08
CA HIS A 50 27.36 -20.14 -1.62
C HIS A 50 27.03 -20.15 -0.13
N GLU A 51 27.62 -19.28 0.68
CA GLU A 51 27.30 -19.15 2.11
C GLU A 51 26.08 -18.23 2.30
N ALA A 52 26.02 -17.13 1.56
CA ALA A 52 24.91 -16.18 1.64
C ALA A 52 23.69 -16.57 0.79
N GLY A 53 23.85 -17.46 -0.19
CA GLY A 53 22.82 -17.82 -1.16
C GLY A 53 22.45 -16.67 -2.11
N GLU A 54 23.38 -15.74 -2.33
CA GLU A 54 23.19 -14.51 -3.09
C GLU A 54 24.01 -14.50 -4.38
N GLY A 55 23.55 -13.80 -5.41
CA GLY A 55 24.29 -13.62 -6.64
C GLY A 55 23.69 -12.53 -7.51
N GLY A 56 24.46 -12.05 -8.49
CA GLY A 56 24.04 -10.96 -9.36
C GLY A 56 25.10 -10.60 -10.40
N GLY A 57 24.84 -9.57 -11.21
CA GLY A 57 25.80 -9.07 -12.20
C GLY A 57 26.85 -8.12 -11.62
N VAL A 58 27.61 -7.45 -12.47
CA VAL A 58 28.69 -6.52 -12.08
C VAL A 58 28.23 -5.41 -11.15
N LEU A 59 27.13 -4.75 -11.50
CA LEU A 59 26.56 -3.70 -10.66
C LEU A 59 26.17 -4.24 -9.29
N ALA A 60 25.63 -5.46 -9.23
CA ALA A 60 25.30 -6.12 -7.97
C ALA A 60 26.55 -6.53 -7.17
N LEU A 61 27.68 -6.77 -7.84
CA LEU A 61 28.97 -7.04 -7.18
C LEU A 61 29.54 -5.78 -6.55
N ILE A 62 29.56 -4.67 -7.29
CA ILE A 62 29.91 -3.34 -6.79
C ILE A 62 29.00 -3.00 -5.63
N GLU A 63 27.70 -3.19 -5.80
CA GLU A 63 26.71 -2.93 -4.77
C GLU A 63 26.92 -3.77 -3.52
N ARG A 64 27.36 -5.02 -3.66
CA ARG A 64 27.65 -5.90 -2.54
C ARG A 64 28.90 -5.48 -1.77
N GLU A 65 30.00 -5.24 -2.47
CA GLU A 65 31.31 -5.02 -1.83
C GLU A 65 31.55 -3.55 -1.45
N THR A 66 30.96 -2.60 -2.17
CA THR A 66 31.12 -1.15 -1.93
C THR A 66 29.92 -0.51 -1.25
N GLY A 67 28.75 -1.16 -1.29
CA GLY A 67 27.49 -0.62 -0.76
C GLY A 67 26.77 0.38 -1.68
N ILE A 68 27.30 0.70 -2.87
CA ILE A 68 26.70 1.66 -3.80
C ILE A 68 25.53 1.01 -4.56
N ASN A 69 24.30 1.46 -4.31
CA ASN A 69 23.07 0.80 -4.75
C ASN A 69 22.24 1.58 -5.79
N ASP A 70 22.68 2.79 -6.15
CA ASP A 70 22.11 3.54 -7.26
C ASP A 70 23.01 3.44 -8.50
N ARG A 71 22.37 3.44 -9.67
CA ARG A 71 23.07 3.24 -10.94
C ARG A 71 24.08 4.35 -11.23
N ALA A 72 23.81 5.59 -10.83
CA ALA A 72 24.74 6.70 -11.10
C ALA A 72 26.00 6.59 -10.25
N GLY A 73 25.86 6.24 -8.97
CA GLY A 73 26.97 5.95 -8.07
C GLY A 73 27.82 4.77 -8.53
N GLN A 74 27.21 3.67 -8.96
CA GLN A 74 27.95 2.50 -9.44
C GLN A 74 28.73 2.81 -10.73
N LEU A 75 28.17 3.66 -11.59
CA LEU A 75 28.83 4.17 -12.78
C LEU A 75 29.99 5.11 -12.43
N ASN A 76 29.82 6.00 -11.45
CA ASN A 76 30.92 6.83 -10.95
C ASN A 76 32.02 6.00 -10.28
N TRP A 77 31.68 4.93 -9.56
CA TRP A 77 32.65 4.01 -8.98
C TRP A 77 33.47 3.34 -10.08
N LEU A 78 32.80 2.79 -11.10
CA LEU A 78 33.47 2.23 -12.27
C LEU A 78 34.36 3.26 -12.98
N SER A 79 33.94 4.52 -13.05
CA SER A 79 34.71 5.59 -13.70
C SER A 79 35.92 6.05 -12.88
N SER A 80 35.75 6.18 -11.56
CA SER A 80 36.85 6.53 -10.64
C SER A 80 37.90 5.42 -10.47
N HIS A 81 37.60 4.19 -10.89
CA HIS A 81 38.53 3.06 -10.93
C HIS A 81 39.01 2.76 -12.37
N ASP A 82 38.83 3.70 -13.31
CA ASP A 82 39.22 3.59 -14.72
C ASP A 82 38.62 2.37 -15.47
N LEU A 83 37.52 1.82 -14.97
CA LEU A 83 36.83 0.65 -15.54
C LEU A 83 35.79 1.02 -16.60
N ILE A 84 35.25 2.25 -16.54
CA ILE A 84 34.42 2.84 -17.60
C ILE A 84 34.74 4.32 -17.79
N ASP A 85 34.40 4.87 -18.95
CA ASP A 85 34.60 6.29 -19.24
C ASP A 85 33.23 6.99 -19.21
N THR A 86 32.79 7.46 -18.03
CA THR A 86 31.57 8.28 -17.93
C THR A 86 31.92 9.75 -18.03
N LEU A 87 31.52 10.36 -19.14
CA LEU A 87 31.46 11.80 -19.42
C LEU A 87 31.57 12.69 -18.17
N GLY A 88 32.71 13.33 -17.99
CA GLY A 88 32.92 14.38 -17.02
C GLY A 88 33.86 15.46 -17.54
N THR A 89 33.27 16.51 -18.15
CA THR A 89 33.87 17.83 -18.45
C THR A 89 35.07 17.93 -19.41
N PRO A 90 35.20 19.04 -20.17
CA PRO A 90 36.01 19.12 -21.38
C PRO A 90 37.49 19.40 -21.07
N SER A 91 38.39 18.57 -21.60
CA SER A 91 39.81 18.87 -21.72
C SER A 91 40.33 18.34 -23.06
N GLU A 92 41.28 19.09 -23.62
CA GLU A 92 41.71 19.17 -25.02
C GLU A 92 42.07 17.83 -25.70
N ALA A 93 41.71 17.72 -26.99
CA ALA A 93 41.78 16.51 -27.81
C ALA A 93 43.16 16.27 -28.46
N PRO A 94 43.61 15.00 -28.60
CA PRO A 94 44.51 14.55 -29.65
C PRO A 94 43.77 13.77 -30.76
N SER A 95 44.40 13.71 -31.93
CA SER A 95 43.85 13.42 -33.27
C SER A 95 43.23 12.03 -33.52
N ASP A 96 42.18 12.02 -34.35
CA ASP A 96 41.22 10.94 -34.66
C ASP A 96 41.77 9.61 -35.25
N ASP A 97 43.04 9.51 -35.66
CA ASP A 97 43.57 8.30 -36.30
C ASP A 97 43.96 7.18 -35.30
N GLU A 98 44.24 7.49 -34.03
CA GLU A 98 44.69 6.50 -33.05
C GLU A 98 43.53 5.67 -32.44
N THR A 99 42.30 6.17 -32.52
CA THR A 99 41.10 5.64 -31.84
C THR A 99 40.43 4.49 -32.61
N ALA A 100 40.50 4.51 -33.95
CA ALA A 100 39.93 3.45 -34.78
C ALA A 100 40.74 2.14 -34.68
N ALA A 101 42.08 2.25 -34.67
CA ALA A 101 43.00 1.11 -34.58
C ALA A 101 42.87 0.36 -33.25
N LYS A 102 42.81 1.08 -32.12
CA LYS A 102 42.64 0.48 -30.78
C LYS A 102 41.26 -0.18 -30.59
N ARG A 103 40.21 0.34 -31.24
CA ARG A 103 38.85 -0.24 -31.21
C ARG A 103 38.79 -1.56 -31.98
N GLN A 104 39.40 -1.58 -33.16
CA GLN A 104 39.53 -2.79 -34.00
C GLN A 104 40.40 -3.86 -33.30
N GLN A 105 41.43 -3.44 -32.57
CA GLN A 105 42.28 -4.33 -31.78
C GLN A 105 41.52 -4.96 -30.59
N ARG A 106 40.73 -4.18 -29.84
CA ARG A 106 39.89 -4.70 -28.73
C ARG A 106 38.75 -5.60 -29.20
N GLU A 107 38.13 -5.28 -30.34
CA GLU A 107 37.14 -6.18 -30.97
C GLU A 107 37.80 -7.47 -31.44
N SER A 108 39.02 -7.39 -32.00
CA SER A 108 39.79 -8.58 -32.38
C SER A 108 40.20 -9.43 -31.17
N GLU A 109 40.60 -8.82 -30.05
CA GLU A 109 40.97 -9.53 -28.81
C GLU A 109 39.75 -10.15 -28.13
N LYS A 110 38.61 -9.45 -28.06
CA LYS A 110 37.35 -10.05 -27.60
C LYS A 110 36.93 -11.22 -28.49
N ALA A 111 37.03 -11.06 -29.82
CA ALA A 111 36.75 -12.14 -30.75
C ALA A 111 37.73 -13.31 -30.58
N HIS A 112 39.01 -13.04 -30.31
CA HIS A 112 40.02 -14.08 -30.09
C HIS A 112 39.81 -14.82 -28.76
N ARG A 113 39.46 -14.10 -27.69
CA ARG A 113 39.16 -14.70 -26.37
C ARG A 113 37.87 -15.50 -26.39
N GLN A 114 36.84 -14.97 -27.06
CA GLN A 114 35.60 -15.68 -27.30
C GLN A 114 35.83 -16.95 -28.15
N ALA A 115 36.64 -16.85 -29.21
CA ALA A 115 37.02 -18.00 -30.03
C ALA A 115 37.85 -19.03 -29.24
N ALA A 116 38.71 -18.61 -28.32
CA ALA A 116 39.49 -19.51 -27.47
C ALA A 116 38.60 -20.27 -26.46
N LEU A 117 37.63 -19.58 -25.83
CA LEU A 117 36.65 -20.20 -24.94
C LEU A 117 35.72 -21.15 -25.70
N GLU A 118 35.27 -20.77 -26.90
CA GLU A 118 34.49 -21.63 -27.77
C GLU A 118 35.30 -22.86 -28.20
N ALA A 119 36.59 -22.71 -28.50
CA ALA A 119 37.48 -23.83 -28.82
C ALA A 119 37.67 -24.78 -27.62
N GLU A 120 37.89 -24.25 -26.41
CA GLU A 120 38.01 -25.06 -25.18
C GLU A 120 36.68 -25.79 -24.87
N GLN A 121 35.55 -25.10 -25.02
CA GLN A 121 34.23 -25.70 -24.82
C GLN A 121 33.95 -26.80 -25.84
N VAL A 122 34.35 -26.62 -27.11
CA VAL A 122 34.27 -27.65 -28.14
C VAL A 122 35.14 -28.87 -27.79
N GLU A 123 36.36 -28.66 -27.29
CA GLU A 123 37.24 -29.75 -26.88
C GLU A 123 36.66 -30.54 -25.68
N ASN A 124 36.15 -29.83 -24.66
CA ASN A 124 35.51 -30.45 -23.51
C ASN A 124 34.24 -31.21 -23.91
N GLN A 125 33.43 -30.66 -24.81
CA GLN A 125 32.26 -31.35 -25.37
C GLN A 125 32.64 -32.60 -26.17
N ALA A 126 33.76 -32.57 -26.91
CA ALA A 126 34.24 -33.75 -27.63
C ALA A 126 34.65 -34.87 -26.66
N LYS A 127 35.39 -34.55 -25.60
CA LYS A 127 35.75 -35.49 -24.52
C LYS A 127 34.51 -36.03 -23.81
N ALA A 128 33.54 -35.16 -23.51
CA ALA A 128 32.27 -35.56 -22.90
C ALA A 128 31.45 -36.48 -23.82
N ALA A 129 31.46 -36.25 -25.14
CA ALA A 129 30.79 -37.11 -26.12
C ALA A 129 31.42 -38.51 -26.19
N GLU A 130 32.74 -38.63 -26.12
CA GLU A 130 33.42 -39.93 -25.99
C GLU A 130 33.03 -40.64 -24.70
N ARG A 131 33.02 -39.91 -23.59
CA ARG A 131 32.59 -40.44 -22.29
C ARG A 131 31.13 -40.87 -22.30
N ALA A 132 30.25 -40.12 -22.98
CA ALA A 132 28.85 -40.46 -23.17
C ALA A 132 28.70 -41.78 -23.92
N ARG A 133 29.44 -41.97 -25.03
CA ARG A 133 29.45 -43.23 -25.79
C ARG A 133 29.97 -44.40 -24.97
N TRP A 134 31.05 -44.19 -24.22
CA TRP A 134 31.60 -45.20 -23.32
C TRP A 134 30.60 -45.59 -22.23
N LEU A 135 30.02 -44.62 -21.51
CA LEU A 135 29.00 -44.87 -20.49
C LEU A 135 27.79 -45.60 -21.06
N TRP A 136 27.30 -45.14 -22.22
CA TRP A 136 26.17 -45.77 -22.92
C TRP A 136 26.43 -47.25 -23.20
N SER A 137 27.61 -47.58 -23.73
CA SER A 137 28.00 -48.98 -24.03
C SER A 137 28.07 -49.88 -22.79
N ASN A 138 28.36 -49.31 -21.61
CA ASN A 138 28.45 -50.01 -20.33
C ASN A 138 27.12 -50.05 -19.55
N CYS A 139 26.09 -49.35 -20.01
CA CYS A 139 24.76 -49.43 -19.41
C CYS A 139 24.07 -50.74 -19.83
N LYS A 140 23.30 -51.32 -18.91
CA LYS A 140 22.55 -52.56 -19.13
C LYS A 140 21.19 -52.26 -19.77
N ALA A 141 20.52 -53.31 -20.24
CA ALA A 141 19.11 -53.23 -20.63
C ALA A 141 18.28 -52.69 -19.45
N LEU A 142 17.33 -51.82 -19.77
CA LEU A 142 16.49 -51.17 -18.77
C LEU A 142 15.44 -52.15 -18.23
N SER A 143 15.32 -52.23 -16.91
CA SER A 143 14.24 -52.99 -16.28
C SER A 143 12.89 -52.29 -16.46
N ALA A 144 11.84 -53.07 -16.77
CA ALA A 144 10.45 -52.60 -16.80
C ALA A 144 9.97 -52.11 -15.42
N ASP A 145 10.59 -52.60 -14.34
CA ASP A 145 10.25 -52.25 -12.97
C ASP A 145 10.99 -51.00 -12.46
N HIS A 146 11.58 -50.19 -13.35
CA HIS A 146 12.30 -48.98 -12.91
C HIS A 146 11.32 -47.98 -12.26
N PRO A 147 11.57 -47.49 -11.03
CA PRO A 147 10.61 -46.69 -10.26
C PRO A 147 10.06 -45.46 -10.99
N TYR A 148 10.93 -44.72 -11.70
CA TYR A 148 10.51 -43.56 -12.49
C TYR A 148 9.53 -43.91 -13.63
N LEU A 149 9.73 -45.06 -14.30
CA LEU A 149 8.86 -45.47 -15.40
C LEU A 149 7.48 -45.88 -14.89
N LEU A 150 7.44 -46.62 -13.78
CA LEU A 150 6.18 -46.96 -13.10
C LEU A 150 5.45 -45.70 -12.63
N LEU A 151 6.17 -44.76 -12.01
CA LEU A 151 5.61 -43.49 -11.54
C LEU A 151 5.00 -42.66 -12.68
N LYS A 152 5.67 -42.61 -13.84
CA LYS A 152 5.22 -41.82 -15.00
C LYS A 152 4.39 -42.62 -16.01
N GLY A 153 4.17 -43.93 -15.81
CA GLY A 153 3.37 -44.79 -16.69
C GLY A 153 3.99 -45.06 -18.06
N ILE A 154 5.32 -45.19 -18.14
CA ILE A 154 6.06 -45.34 -19.40
C ILE A 154 6.43 -46.81 -19.61
N ASP A 155 6.03 -47.39 -20.75
CA ASP A 155 6.51 -48.71 -21.19
C ASP A 155 7.89 -48.55 -21.87
N PRO A 156 8.98 -49.13 -21.33
CA PRO A 156 10.31 -48.99 -21.92
C PRO A 156 10.51 -49.76 -23.23
N THR A 157 9.56 -50.62 -23.61
CA THR A 157 9.69 -51.49 -24.79
C THR A 157 9.90 -50.67 -26.05
N GLY A 158 11.02 -50.90 -26.75
CA GLY A 158 11.33 -50.23 -28.02
C GLY A 158 11.79 -48.77 -27.90
N LEU A 159 11.96 -48.22 -26.69
CA LEU A 159 12.37 -46.81 -26.48
C LEU A 159 13.88 -46.56 -26.53
N GLY A 160 14.70 -47.62 -26.65
CA GLY A 160 16.16 -47.49 -26.74
C GLY A 160 16.84 -46.93 -25.49
N LEU A 161 16.14 -46.91 -24.34
CA LEU A 161 16.65 -46.46 -23.04
C LEU A 161 17.53 -47.53 -22.38
N ARG A 162 18.45 -47.11 -21.50
CA ARG A 162 19.33 -48.02 -20.76
C ARG A 162 19.34 -47.73 -19.26
N GLN A 163 19.86 -48.66 -18.48
CA GLN A 163 20.05 -48.48 -17.04
C GLN A 163 21.54 -48.46 -16.69
N HIS A 164 21.97 -47.40 -16.01
CA HIS A 164 23.32 -47.28 -15.47
C HIS A 164 23.51 -48.24 -14.30
N PRO A 165 24.73 -48.77 -14.04
CA PRO A 165 24.99 -49.63 -12.88
C PRO A 165 24.60 -49.05 -11.51
N SER A 166 24.49 -47.72 -11.39
CA SER A 166 23.99 -47.06 -10.18
C SER A 166 22.46 -47.16 -9.99
N GLY A 167 21.75 -47.79 -10.92
CA GLY A 167 20.30 -47.91 -10.92
C GLY A 167 19.56 -46.82 -11.69
N ALA A 168 20.23 -45.73 -12.07
CA ALA A 168 19.62 -44.61 -12.80
C ALA A 168 19.23 -44.98 -14.24
N LEU A 169 18.08 -44.46 -14.69
CA LEU A 169 17.65 -44.47 -16.07
C LEU A 169 18.55 -43.54 -16.90
N VAL A 170 18.98 -43.98 -18.08
CA VAL A 170 19.83 -43.23 -18.99
C VAL A 170 19.09 -42.97 -20.30
N VAL A 171 18.95 -41.70 -20.64
CA VAL A 171 18.38 -41.21 -21.90
C VAL A 171 19.52 -40.67 -22.77
N PRO A 172 19.68 -41.17 -24.01
CA PRO A 172 20.73 -40.69 -24.90
C PRO A 172 20.39 -39.30 -25.45
N MET A 173 21.40 -38.46 -25.70
CA MET A 173 21.22 -37.15 -26.33
C MET A 173 22.04 -37.07 -27.63
N PHE A 174 21.34 -36.82 -28.73
CA PHE A 174 21.92 -36.77 -30.07
C PHE A 174 22.04 -35.34 -30.58
N ASP A 175 23.10 -35.06 -31.32
CA ASP A 175 23.21 -33.83 -32.10
C ASP A 175 22.26 -33.85 -33.32
N PRO A 176 22.09 -32.74 -34.07
CA PRO A 176 21.24 -32.71 -35.26
C PRO A 176 21.61 -33.72 -36.37
N ASN A 177 22.83 -34.27 -36.35
CA ASN A 177 23.29 -35.28 -37.30
C ASN A 177 23.01 -36.72 -36.82
N GLY A 178 22.39 -36.89 -35.65
CA GLY A 178 22.09 -38.20 -35.06
C GLY A 178 23.26 -38.85 -34.30
N THR A 179 24.32 -38.08 -33.99
CA THR A 179 25.48 -38.60 -33.24
C THR A 179 25.24 -38.48 -31.74
N LEU A 180 25.51 -39.55 -30.98
CA LEU A 180 25.44 -39.52 -29.51
C LEU A 180 26.55 -38.62 -28.95
N VAL A 181 26.16 -37.52 -28.30
CA VAL A 181 27.07 -36.48 -27.79
C VAL A 181 26.92 -36.21 -26.30
N ASN A 182 25.82 -36.63 -25.67
CA ASN A 182 25.58 -36.45 -24.24
C ASN A 182 24.57 -37.48 -23.69
N LEU A 183 24.38 -37.54 -22.37
CA LEU A 183 23.42 -38.41 -21.68
C LEU A 183 22.66 -37.61 -20.61
N GLN A 184 21.37 -37.89 -20.45
CA GLN A 184 20.58 -37.51 -19.27
C GLN A 184 20.38 -38.73 -18.37
N PHE A 185 20.67 -38.57 -17.09
CA PHE A 185 20.45 -39.54 -16.02
C PHE A 185 19.22 -39.15 -15.22
N ILE A 186 18.32 -40.10 -14.98
CA ILE A 186 17.12 -39.94 -14.15
C ILE A 186 17.20 -40.95 -13.01
N SER A 187 17.30 -40.48 -11.78
CA SER A 187 17.34 -41.35 -10.60
C SER A 187 15.97 -41.93 -10.25
N SER A 188 15.95 -42.85 -9.29
CA SER A 188 14.72 -43.51 -8.84
C SER A 188 13.69 -42.58 -8.20
N ASP A 189 14.14 -41.46 -7.62
CA ASP A 189 13.31 -40.37 -7.09
C ASP A 189 12.89 -39.35 -8.16
N GLY A 190 13.37 -39.50 -9.41
CA GLY A 190 13.03 -38.66 -10.54
C GLY A 190 13.92 -37.42 -10.72
N GLU A 191 14.99 -37.23 -9.93
CA GLU A 191 15.97 -36.17 -10.22
C GLU A 191 16.65 -36.39 -11.58
N LYS A 192 16.74 -35.33 -12.39
CA LYS A 192 17.33 -35.36 -13.73
C LYS A 192 18.66 -34.62 -13.73
N ARG A 193 19.73 -35.27 -14.21
CA ARG A 193 21.07 -34.67 -14.33
C ARG A 193 21.66 -34.98 -15.71
N PHE A 194 22.46 -34.07 -16.24
CA PHE A 194 23.18 -34.28 -17.51
C PHE A 194 24.62 -34.71 -17.24
N LEU A 195 25.26 -35.39 -18.20
CA LEU A 195 26.70 -35.63 -18.12
C LEU A 195 27.44 -34.29 -18.11
N THR A 196 28.33 -34.10 -17.14
CA THR A 196 29.14 -32.89 -16.98
C THR A 196 29.92 -32.60 -18.26
N ASP A 197 30.01 -31.32 -18.61
CA ASP A 197 30.68 -30.79 -19.81
C ASP A 197 30.12 -31.28 -21.17
N GLY A 198 29.06 -32.10 -21.15
CA GLY A 198 28.39 -32.56 -22.35
C GLY A 198 27.60 -31.46 -23.05
N ARG A 199 27.57 -31.51 -24.39
CA ARG A 199 26.75 -30.59 -25.19
C ARG A 199 25.27 -30.82 -24.88
N LYS A 200 24.56 -29.77 -24.48
CA LYS A 200 23.09 -29.78 -24.27
C LYS A 200 22.36 -29.05 -25.39
N GLN A 201 22.85 -27.87 -25.77
CA GLN A 201 22.18 -26.99 -26.71
C GLN A 201 22.07 -27.62 -28.10
N GLY A 202 20.84 -27.65 -28.63
CA GLY A 202 20.50 -28.25 -29.92
C GLY A 202 20.50 -29.78 -29.92
N CYS A 203 20.72 -30.43 -28.76
CA CYS A 203 20.68 -31.89 -28.65
C CYS A 203 19.25 -32.37 -28.36
N HIS A 204 18.90 -33.56 -28.87
CA HIS A 204 17.56 -34.11 -28.78
C HIS A 204 17.57 -35.64 -28.64
N THR A 205 16.44 -36.24 -28.30
CA THR A 205 16.21 -37.67 -28.54
C THR A 205 14.84 -37.90 -29.15
N PRO A 206 14.69 -38.80 -30.15
CA PRO A 206 13.39 -39.13 -30.71
C PRO A 206 12.69 -40.26 -29.93
N ILE A 207 11.36 -40.23 -29.92
CA ILE A 207 10.48 -41.37 -29.56
C ILE A 207 9.58 -41.67 -30.76
N GLY A 208 9.55 -42.94 -31.17
CA GLY A 208 8.81 -43.38 -32.35
C GLY A 208 9.51 -43.08 -33.68
N THR A 209 8.88 -43.47 -34.77
CA THR A 209 9.40 -43.30 -36.15
C THR A 209 8.69 -42.15 -36.86
N ASP A 210 9.43 -41.39 -37.66
CA ASP A 210 8.85 -40.37 -38.54
C ASP A 210 7.97 -41.04 -39.59
N ASN A 211 6.67 -40.74 -39.55
CA ASN A 211 5.66 -41.26 -40.47
C ASN A 211 5.21 -40.22 -41.51
N GLY A 212 5.88 -39.07 -41.58
CA GLY A 212 5.55 -37.98 -42.51
C GLY A 212 4.34 -37.14 -42.12
N GLN A 213 3.73 -37.35 -40.94
CA GLN A 213 2.56 -36.60 -40.45
C GLN A 213 2.92 -35.38 -39.59
N GLY A 214 4.18 -34.93 -39.66
CA GLY A 214 4.76 -33.93 -38.77
C GLY A 214 5.15 -34.50 -37.41
N ARG A 215 6.08 -33.85 -36.73
CA ARG A 215 6.64 -34.26 -35.43
C ARG A 215 6.19 -33.35 -34.30
N VAL A 216 6.33 -33.84 -33.07
CA VAL A 216 5.98 -33.09 -31.86
C VAL A 216 7.25 -32.81 -31.05
N PHE A 217 7.68 -31.56 -30.98
CA PHE A 217 8.78 -31.13 -30.12
C PHE A 217 8.30 -30.92 -28.69
N VAL A 218 9.02 -31.46 -27.71
CA VAL A 218 8.61 -31.47 -26.30
C VAL A 218 9.78 -31.21 -25.37
N GLU A 219 9.52 -30.70 -24.18
CA GLU A 219 10.55 -30.43 -23.17
C GLU A 219 11.02 -31.73 -22.49
N GLY A 220 10.09 -32.49 -21.92
CA GLY A 220 10.40 -33.66 -21.10
C GLY A 220 10.26 -34.99 -21.84
N TYR A 221 10.99 -36.01 -21.37
CA TYR A 221 10.89 -37.37 -21.92
C TYR A 221 9.49 -37.99 -21.71
N ALA A 222 8.95 -37.88 -20.49
CA ALA A 222 7.61 -38.36 -20.17
C ALA A 222 6.53 -37.67 -21.02
N THR A 223 6.58 -36.33 -21.11
CA THR A 223 5.75 -35.51 -22.00
C THR A 223 5.82 -36.00 -23.45
N GLY A 224 7.01 -36.29 -23.96
CA GLY A 224 7.21 -36.83 -25.30
C GLY A 224 6.64 -38.22 -25.52
N TYR A 225 6.77 -39.11 -24.54
CA TYR A 225 6.16 -40.43 -24.59
C TYR A 225 4.63 -40.34 -24.67
N THR A 226 4.00 -39.55 -23.80
CA THR A 226 2.54 -39.36 -23.82
C THR A 226 2.08 -38.71 -25.12
N ALA A 227 2.79 -37.70 -25.63
CA ALA A 227 2.46 -37.06 -26.90
C ALA A 227 2.56 -38.03 -28.09
N HIS A 228 3.59 -38.91 -28.11
CA HIS A 228 3.72 -39.96 -29.10
C HIS A 228 2.56 -40.95 -29.04
N GLN A 229 2.22 -41.45 -27.84
CA GLN A 229 1.09 -42.38 -27.65
C GLN A 229 -0.26 -41.76 -28.04
N ALA A 230 -0.43 -40.46 -27.75
CA ALA A 230 -1.66 -39.75 -28.05
C ALA A 230 -1.85 -39.51 -29.55
N THR A 231 -0.79 -39.10 -30.24
CA THR A 231 -0.87 -38.60 -31.62
C THR A 231 -0.39 -39.60 -32.69
N GLY A 232 0.38 -40.61 -32.30
CA GLY A 232 1.10 -41.50 -33.22
C GLY A 232 2.26 -40.83 -33.98
N LYS A 233 2.50 -39.53 -33.76
CA LYS A 233 3.59 -38.76 -34.39
C LYS A 233 4.90 -39.01 -33.65
N GLN A 234 6.03 -38.91 -34.36
CA GLN A 234 7.33 -38.96 -33.70
C GLN A 234 7.49 -37.75 -32.76
N ALA A 235 7.88 -38.00 -31.52
CA ALA A 235 8.17 -36.96 -30.54
C ALA A 235 9.68 -36.68 -30.49
N ILE A 236 10.07 -35.40 -30.43
CA ILE A 236 11.46 -34.95 -30.35
C ILE A 236 11.67 -34.23 -29.02
N ILE A 237 12.42 -34.87 -28.12
CA ILE A 237 12.62 -34.43 -26.74
C ILE A 237 13.82 -33.47 -26.70
N ALA A 238 13.57 -32.24 -26.28
CA ALA A 238 14.57 -31.18 -26.12
C ALA A 238 15.17 -31.10 -24.71
N PHE A 239 14.70 -31.91 -23.76
CA PHE A 239 15.15 -32.02 -22.36
C PHE A 239 14.77 -30.88 -21.40
N ASP A 240 14.57 -29.66 -21.89
CA ASP A 240 13.99 -28.52 -21.16
C ASP A 240 13.53 -27.39 -22.08
N ALA A 241 12.67 -26.49 -21.57
CA ALA A 241 12.18 -25.30 -22.24
C ALA A 241 13.28 -24.49 -22.96
N GLY A 242 14.41 -24.25 -22.29
CA GLY A 242 15.51 -23.43 -22.84
C GLY A 242 16.15 -24.02 -24.10
N ASN A 243 15.99 -25.33 -24.34
CA ASN A 243 16.55 -26.03 -25.48
C ASN A 243 15.56 -26.27 -26.63
N LEU A 244 14.26 -25.97 -26.45
CA LEU A 244 13.26 -26.10 -27.51
C LEU A 244 13.64 -25.28 -28.75
N ALA A 245 13.88 -23.97 -28.59
CA ALA A 245 14.18 -23.08 -29.71
C ALA A 245 15.46 -23.48 -30.50
N PRO A 246 16.60 -23.79 -29.84
CA PRO A 246 17.77 -24.33 -30.54
C PRO A 246 17.49 -25.61 -31.34
N VAL A 247 16.74 -26.56 -30.75
CA VAL A 247 16.40 -27.82 -31.41
C VAL A 247 15.49 -27.56 -32.60
N THR A 248 14.37 -26.83 -32.43
CA THR A 248 13.44 -26.54 -33.52
C THR A 248 14.10 -25.77 -34.65
N ALA A 249 14.98 -24.80 -34.35
CA ALA A 249 15.70 -24.05 -35.37
C ALA A 249 16.58 -24.94 -36.28
N SER A 250 17.11 -26.04 -35.74
CA SER A 250 18.00 -26.94 -36.49
C SER A 250 17.28 -27.98 -37.34
N MET A 251 16.03 -28.33 -37.00
CA MET A 251 15.38 -29.50 -37.60
C MET A 251 13.90 -29.33 -37.93
N ALA A 252 13.20 -28.28 -37.51
CA ALA A 252 11.78 -28.14 -37.75
C ALA A 252 11.44 -28.09 -39.26
N ARG A 253 10.32 -28.71 -39.62
CA ARG A 253 9.78 -28.81 -40.98
C ARG A 253 8.29 -28.41 -40.99
N PRO A 254 7.71 -28.07 -42.15
CA PRO A 254 6.27 -27.80 -42.25
C PRO A 254 5.45 -28.96 -41.68
N GLY A 255 4.48 -28.65 -40.82
CA GLY A 255 3.63 -29.64 -40.14
C GLY A 255 4.13 -30.09 -38.75
N ASP A 256 5.34 -29.70 -38.36
CA ASP A 256 5.83 -29.90 -36.99
C ASP A 256 5.15 -28.94 -36.00
N VAL A 257 5.00 -29.41 -34.75
CA VAL A 257 4.35 -28.68 -33.66
C VAL A 257 5.14 -28.80 -32.36
N VAL A 258 4.84 -27.96 -31.38
CA VAL A 258 5.41 -28.00 -30.03
C VAL A 258 4.35 -28.39 -29.00
N ALA A 259 4.69 -29.28 -28.06
CA ALA A 259 3.94 -29.47 -26.81
C ALA A 259 4.83 -29.03 -25.65
N ALA A 260 4.46 -27.92 -25.02
CA ALA A 260 5.19 -27.36 -23.88
C ALA A 260 4.39 -27.54 -22.58
N ASP A 261 5.11 -27.57 -21.46
CA ASP A 261 4.50 -27.74 -20.15
C ASP A 261 3.83 -26.42 -19.72
N ASN A 262 2.70 -26.51 -18.99
CA ASN A 262 2.05 -25.32 -18.44
C ASN A 262 2.65 -25.01 -17.06
N ASP A 263 3.82 -24.38 -17.00
CA ASP A 263 4.57 -24.09 -15.78
C ASP A 263 4.09 -22.82 -15.03
N ASN A 264 2.84 -22.41 -15.27
CA ASN A 264 2.26 -21.18 -14.71
C ASN A 264 1.75 -21.30 -13.26
N ALA A 265 1.88 -22.46 -12.62
CA ALA A 265 1.49 -22.61 -11.22
C ALA A 265 2.45 -21.88 -10.26
N VAL A 266 1.84 -21.14 -9.34
CA VAL A 266 2.50 -20.46 -8.24
C VAL A 266 3.06 -21.50 -7.26
N LYS A 267 4.38 -21.50 -7.05
CA LYS A 267 5.05 -22.35 -6.04
C LYS A 267 4.79 -21.83 -4.62
N THR A 268 4.60 -22.72 -3.65
CA THR A 268 4.13 -22.39 -2.28
C THR A 268 5.03 -21.46 -1.44
N SER A 269 6.28 -21.21 -1.82
CA SER A 269 7.21 -20.30 -1.12
C SER A 269 7.38 -18.97 -1.87
N HIS A 270 6.34 -18.14 -1.92
CA HIS A 270 6.46 -16.80 -2.51
C HIS A 270 6.89 -15.76 -1.47
N ARG A 271 8.18 -15.40 -1.52
CA ARG A 271 8.68 -14.18 -0.89
C ARG A 271 7.94 -12.98 -1.51
N PHE A 272 7.55 -12.02 -0.68
CA PHE A 272 7.00 -10.74 -1.14
C PHE A 272 7.98 -10.05 -2.11
N GLY A 273 7.45 -9.32 -3.10
CA GLY A 273 8.26 -8.52 -4.03
C GLY A 273 8.91 -9.27 -5.22
N LYS A 274 8.68 -10.58 -5.39
CA LYS A 274 9.25 -11.32 -6.53
C LYS A 274 8.64 -10.86 -7.87
N ARG A 275 9.51 -10.56 -8.86
CA ARG A 275 9.13 -10.06 -10.19
C ARG A 275 8.46 -11.12 -11.07
N LEU A 276 7.58 -10.64 -11.97
CA LEU A 276 6.74 -11.43 -12.88
C LEU A 276 7.53 -12.20 -13.95
N ASP A 277 8.77 -11.82 -14.23
CA ASP A 277 9.65 -12.42 -15.24
C ASP A 277 9.95 -13.91 -14.98
N SER A 278 9.78 -14.37 -13.73
CA SER A 278 10.07 -15.73 -13.26
C SER A 278 9.00 -16.81 -13.53
N TYR A 279 7.91 -16.52 -14.27
CA TYR A 279 6.84 -17.48 -14.56
C TYR A 279 6.68 -17.76 -16.06
N GLY A 280 6.16 -18.94 -16.41
CA GLY A 280 5.73 -19.26 -17.77
C GLY A 280 6.88 -19.57 -18.74
N THR A 281 7.91 -20.25 -18.28
CA THR A 281 9.09 -20.61 -19.07
C THR A 281 8.69 -21.48 -20.26
N GLY A 282 7.76 -22.42 -20.08
CA GLY A 282 7.35 -23.38 -21.10
C GLY A 282 6.64 -22.70 -22.27
N HIS A 283 5.60 -21.90 -22.01
CA HIS A 283 4.90 -21.19 -23.09
C HIS A 283 5.76 -20.13 -23.77
N LYS A 284 6.66 -19.45 -23.03
CA LYS A 284 7.61 -18.49 -23.62
C LYS A 284 8.57 -19.18 -24.57
N ALA A 285 9.10 -20.35 -24.18
CA ALA A 285 9.96 -21.16 -25.03
C ALA A 285 9.23 -21.64 -26.28
N ALA A 286 7.99 -22.15 -26.13
CA ALA A 286 7.16 -22.57 -27.25
C ALA A 286 6.90 -21.43 -28.24
N MET A 287 6.53 -20.24 -27.74
CA MET A 287 6.35 -19.05 -28.58
C MET A 287 7.61 -18.64 -29.33
N ALA A 288 8.79 -18.76 -28.70
CA ALA A 288 10.07 -18.43 -29.32
C ALA A 288 10.43 -19.35 -30.50
N THR A 289 9.83 -20.54 -30.60
CA THR A 289 10.04 -21.45 -31.74
C THR A 289 9.38 -20.98 -33.03
N GLY A 290 8.32 -20.15 -32.94
CA GLY A 290 7.48 -19.76 -34.07
C GLY A 290 6.60 -20.89 -34.67
N LEU A 291 6.62 -22.09 -34.09
CA LEU A 291 5.81 -23.22 -34.52
C LEU A 291 4.42 -23.22 -33.86
N PRO A 292 3.42 -23.93 -34.44
CA PRO A 292 2.18 -24.19 -33.75
C PRO A 292 2.42 -24.95 -32.45
N PHE A 293 1.84 -24.49 -31.35
CA PHE A 293 2.10 -25.09 -30.04
C PHE A 293 0.84 -25.38 -29.23
N TYR A 294 0.95 -26.37 -28.36
CA TYR A 294 -0.10 -26.85 -27.46
C TYR A 294 0.40 -26.80 -26.02
N LEU A 295 -0.54 -26.55 -25.10
CA LEU A 295 -0.29 -26.51 -23.66
C LEU A 295 -1.38 -27.31 -22.93
N PRO A 296 -1.07 -27.94 -21.80
CA PRO A 296 -2.06 -28.41 -20.85
C PRO A 296 -3.00 -27.27 -20.40
N PRO A 297 -4.32 -27.52 -20.26
CA PRO A 297 -5.29 -26.46 -19.90
C PRO A 297 -5.18 -26.01 -18.43
N THR A 298 -4.53 -26.80 -17.57
CA THR A 298 -4.40 -26.52 -16.14
C THR A 298 -3.01 -25.96 -15.82
N PRO A 299 -2.90 -24.80 -15.15
CA PRO A 299 -1.60 -24.31 -14.67
C PRO A 299 -0.94 -25.30 -13.71
N GLY A 300 0.33 -25.59 -13.95
CA GLY A 300 1.17 -26.50 -13.15
C GLY A 300 1.22 -27.94 -13.62
N THR A 301 0.51 -28.31 -14.68
CA THR A 301 0.49 -29.68 -15.22
C THR A 301 1.35 -29.82 -16.47
N ASP A 302 1.94 -31.00 -16.64
CA ASP A 302 2.55 -31.46 -17.90
C ASP A 302 1.56 -32.35 -18.71
N PHE A 303 1.87 -32.71 -19.96
CA PHE A 303 1.01 -33.61 -20.75
C PHE A 303 0.95 -35.03 -20.18
N ASN A 304 2.00 -35.49 -19.50
CA ASN A 304 2.02 -36.81 -18.90
C ASN A 304 1.05 -36.91 -17.71
N ASP A 305 0.88 -35.83 -16.95
CA ASP A 305 -0.05 -35.76 -15.82
C ASP A 305 -1.52 -35.87 -16.26
N LEU A 306 -1.84 -35.50 -17.50
CA LEU A 306 -3.19 -35.61 -18.08
C LEU A 306 -3.52 -37.01 -18.60
N GLY A 307 -2.51 -37.78 -18.97
CA GLY A 307 -2.64 -39.05 -19.68
C GLY A 307 -2.97 -38.92 -21.17
N THR A 308 -2.97 -40.07 -21.86
CA THR A 308 -2.99 -40.16 -23.32
C THR A 308 -4.29 -39.66 -23.95
N GLU A 309 -5.44 -39.97 -23.36
CA GLU A 309 -6.76 -39.63 -23.93
C GLU A 309 -7.02 -38.11 -23.90
N ALA A 310 -6.78 -37.47 -22.75
CA ALA A 310 -6.89 -36.02 -22.62
C ALA A 310 -5.85 -35.29 -23.48
N THR A 311 -4.63 -35.83 -23.58
CA THR A 311 -3.60 -35.30 -24.49
C THR A 311 -4.06 -35.35 -25.94
N ARG A 312 -4.65 -36.46 -26.40
CA ARG A 312 -5.19 -36.58 -27.76
C ARG A 312 -6.24 -35.52 -28.05
N ALA A 313 -7.18 -35.32 -27.14
CA ALA A 313 -8.22 -34.29 -27.28
C ALA A 313 -7.64 -32.87 -27.42
N ILE A 314 -6.50 -32.56 -26.76
CA ILE A 314 -5.81 -31.27 -26.91
C ILE A 314 -5.22 -31.12 -28.31
N PHE A 315 -4.59 -32.17 -28.85
CA PHE A 315 -4.01 -32.15 -30.20
C PHE A 315 -5.06 -32.16 -31.32
N ASP A 316 -6.25 -32.72 -31.07
CA ASP A 316 -7.39 -32.69 -32.00
C ASP A 316 -8.03 -31.29 -32.10
N ALA A 317 -7.79 -30.43 -31.10
CA ALA A 317 -8.20 -29.04 -31.11
C ALA A 317 -7.22 -28.14 -31.89
N ALA A 318 -7.61 -26.88 -32.11
CA ALA A 318 -6.70 -25.89 -32.66
C ALA A 318 -5.52 -25.63 -31.69
N PRO A 319 -4.30 -25.42 -32.20
CA PRO A 319 -3.14 -25.09 -31.36
C PRO A 319 -3.38 -23.76 -30.64
N VAL A 320 -2.77 -23.61 -29.47
CA VAL A 320 -2.82 -22.37 -28.65
C VAL A 320 -2.30 -21.17 -29.45
N SER A 321 -1.31 -21.39 -30.33
CA SER A 321 -0.79 -20.37 -31.25
C SER A 321 -1.83 -19.81 -32.23
N ALA A 322 -2.95 -20.51 -32.46
CA ALA A 322 -4.06 -20.02 -33.28
C ALA A 322 -4.99 -19.07 -32.50
N THR A 323 -4.91 -19.06 -31.17
CA THR A 323 -5.68 -18.12 -30.34
C THR A 323 -5.15 -16.70 -30.53
N PRO A 324 -6.02 -15.70 -30.79
CA PRO A 324 -5.57 -14.33 -30.98
C PRO A 324 -4.84 -13.75 -29.75
N VAL A 325 -3.79 -12.98 -30.02
CA VAL A 325 -3.04 -12.24 -29.00
C VAL A 325 -3.63 -10.84 -28.85
N PHE A 326 -3.96 -10.45 -27.62
CA PHE A 326 -4.47 -9.12 -27.31
C PHE A 326 -3.51 -8.38 -26.39
N ASP A 327 -3.28 -7.11 -26.73
CA ASP A 327 -2.53 -6.17 -25.89
C ASP A 327 -3.47 -5.54 -24.85
N ALA A 328 -3.26 -5.88 -23.57
CA ALA A 328 -4.09 -5.39 -22.46
C ALA A 328 -4.07 -3.85 -22.30
N TRP A 329 -3.12 -3.14 -22.90
CA TRP A 329 -3.01 -1.68 -22.83
C TRP A 329 -3.96 -1.02 -23.81
N LYS A 330 -4.23 -1.69 -24.95
CA LYS A 330 -5.16 -1.26 -26.00
C LYS A 330 -6.56 -1.84 -25.81
N LEU A 331 -6.68 -2.91 -25.03
CA LEU A 331 -7.94 -3.58 -24.77
C LEU A 331 -8.89 -2.74 -23.89
N ALA A 332 -10.11 -2.54 -24.38
CA ALA A 332 -11.19 -1.95 -23.59
C ALA A 332 -11.72 -2.98 -22.57
N PRO A 333 -11.82 -2.64 -21.27
CA PRO A 333 -12.42 -3.54 -20.29
C PRO A 333 -13.90 -3.75 -20.55
N ASP A 334 -14.37 -4.95 -20.23
CA ASP A 334 -15.80 -5.20 -20.08
C ASP A 334 -16.35 -4.55 -18.79
N ASP A 335 -17.66 -4.32 -18.76
CA ASP A 335 -18.38 -3.83 -17.59
C ASP A 335 -18.84 -5.00 -16.70
N LEU A 336 -17.98 -5.38 -15.76
CA LEU A 336 -18.26 -6.48 -14.84
C LEU A 336 -19.43 -6.16 -13.90
N LYS A 337 -20.50 -6.93 -13.99
CA LYS A 337 -21.65 -6.83 -13.07
C LYS A 337 -21.34 -7.48 -11.72
N GLY A 338 -21.96 -6.98 -10.65
CA GLY A 338 -21.79 -7.51 -9.29
C GLY A 338 -20.50 -7.08 -8.60
N THR A 339 -20.39 -7.39 -7.31
CA THR A 339 -19.30 -6.95 -6.42
C THR A 339 -18.39 -8.07 -5.93
N LYS A 340 -18.72 -9.33 -6.21
CA LYS A 340 -17.98 -10.52 -5.75
C LYS A 340 -17.10 -11.09 -6.87
N ALA A 341 -15.88 -11.48 -6.53
CA ALA A 341 -14.92 -12.06 -7.46
C ALA A 341 -15.45 -13.30 -8.17
N ASP A 342 -16.09 -14.22 -7.44
CA ASP A 342 -16.65 -15.47 -7.99
C ASP A 342 -17.66 -15.21 -9.12
N SER A 343 -18.46 -14.15 -8.99
CA SER A 343 -19.41 -13.76 -10.03
C SER A 343 -18.70 -13.29 -11.30
N TRP A 344 -17.53 -12.67 -11.18
CA TRP A 344 -16.75 -12.22 -12.33
C TRP A 344 -16.04 -13.39 -13.00
N PHE A 345 -15.45 -14.31 -12.23
CA PHE A 345 -14.86 -15.54 -12.76
C PHE A 345 -15.90 -16.46 -13.43
N THR A 346 -17.12 -16.54 -12.87
CA THR A 346 -18.26 -17.21 -13.52
C THR A 346 -18.67 -16.53 -14.82
N THR A 347 -18.44 -15.22 -14.95
CA THR A 347 -18.69 -14.50 -16.20
C THR A 347 -17.61 -14.83 -17.23
N LEU A 348 -16.35 -14.89 -16.80
CA LEU A 348 -15.22 -15.28 -17.66
C LEU A 348 -15.35 -16.71 -18.19
N SER A 349 -15.75 -17.66 -17.35
CA SER A 349 -15.94 -19.07 -17.74
C SER A 349 -17.05 -19.29 -18.78
N LYS A 350 -17.89 -18.27 -19.01
CA LYS A 350 -18.97 -18.29 -20.01
C LYS A 350 -18.67 -17.41 -21.23
N ALA A 351 -17.44 -16.91 -21.37
CA ALA A 351 -17.07 -16.08 -22.51
C ALA A 351 -17.21 -16.84 -23.84
N ALA A 352 -17.90 -16.23 -24.81
CA ALA A 352 -18.22 -16.86 -26.09
C ALA A 352 -17.13 -16.70 -27.15
N THR A 353 -16.23 -15.72 -27.00
CA THR A 353 -15.16 -15.43 -27.96
C THR A 353 -13.84 -15.08 -27.26
N PRO A 354 -12.67 -15.28 -27.90
CA PRO A 354 -11.39 -14.88 -27.34
C PRO A 354 -11.30 -13.41 -26.97
N GLN A 355 -11.87 -12.53 -27.81
CA GLN A 355 -11.94 -11.09 -27.55
C GLN A 355 -12.76 -10.80 -26.27
N ALA A 356 -13.93 -11.42 -26.13
CA ALA A 356 -14.77 -11.24 -24.95
C ALA A 356 -14.07 -11.75 -23.67
N ALA A 357 -13.44 -12.94 -23.75
CA ALA A 357 -12.66 -13.49 -22.65
C ALA A 357 -11.53 -12.53 -22.24
N ALA A 358 -10.79 -11.96 -23.20
CA ALA A 358 -9.74 -11.01 -22.93
C ALA A 358 -10.27 -9.72 -22.27
N CYS A 359 -11.38 -9.16 -22.77
CA CYS A 359 -11.99 -7.94 -22.20
C CYS A 359 -12.46 -8.16 -20.76
N ILE A 360 -13.08 -9.31 -20.48
CA ILE A 360 -13.55 -9.71 -19.15
C ILE A 360 -12.34 -9.95 -18.23
N ALA A 361 -11.34 -10.71 -18.68
CA ALA A 361 -10.11 -11.00 -17.94
C ALA A 361 -9.36 -9.72 -17.56
N ARG A 362 -9.20 -8.78 -18.50
CA ARG A 362 -8.61 -7.46 -18.26
C ARG A 362 -9.44 -6.63 -17.27
N ALA A 363 -10.77 -6.73 -17.29
CA ALA A 363 -11.61 -6.06 -16.31
C ALA A 363 -11.49 -6.69 -14.91
N ILE A 364 -11.37 -8.02 -14.82
CA ILE A 364 -11.15 -8.75 -13.56
C ILE A 364 -9.80 -8.35 -12.97
N ALA A 365 -8.75 -8.38 -13.79
CA ALA A 365 -7.39 -7.98 -13.43
C ALA A 365 -7.33 -6.54 -12.88
N ASP A 366 -7.93 -5.57 -13.58
CA ASP A 366 -7.96 -4.18 -13.11
C ASP A 366 -8.67 -4.06 -11.75
N ARG A 367 -9.74 -4.83 -11.48
CA ARG A 367 -10.43 -4.83 -10.17
C ARG A 367 -9.61 -5.51 -9.07
N LEU A 368 -9.06 -6.68 -9.36
CA LEU A 368 -8.27 -7.46 -8.39
C LEU A 368 -6.89 -6.86 -8.15
N SER A 369 -6.40 -5.98 -9.03
CA SER A 369 -5.15 -5.25 -8.83
C SER A 369 -5.11 -4.55 -7.46
N LEU A 370 -6.24 -4.00 -6.99
CA LEU A 370 -6.36 -3.35 -5.68
C LEU A 370 -6.14 -4.28 -4.48
N THR A 371 -6.27 -5.59 -4.69
CA THR A 371 -6.05 -6.61 -3.65
C THR A 371 -4.61 -7.13 -3.65
N ALA A 372 -3.87 -6.93 -4.73
CA ALA A 372 -2.45 -7.25 -4.80
C ALA A 372 -1.61 -6.15 -4.12
N PRO A 373 -0.44 -6.48 -3.53
CA PRO A 373 0.10 -7.82 -3.31
C PRO A 373 -0.46 -8.49 -2.04
N ALA A 374 -1.28 -7.80 -1.24
CA ALA A 374 -1.66 -8.25 0.09
C ALA A 374 -2.52 -9.53 0.10
N ARG A 375 -3.44 -9.72 -0.86
CA ARG A 375 -4.31 -10.91 -0.95
C ARG A 375 -3.86 -11.91 -1.99
N ALA A 376 -3.30 -11.43 -3.09
CA ALA A 376 -2.76 -12.25 -4.17
C ALA A 376 -1.56 -11.56 -4.82
N THR A 377 -0.58 -12.33 -5.26
CA THR A 377 0.51 -11.88 -6.12
C THR A 377 0.00 -11.70 -7.56
N VAL A 378 0.78 -11.00 -8.40
CA VAL A 378 0.45 -10.86 -9.82
C VAL A 378 0.37 -12.24 -10.50
N ALA A 379 1.26 -13.17 -10.11
CA ALA A 379 1.27 -14.53 -10.62
C ALA A 379 0.02 -15.33 -10.18
N GLU A 380 -0.40 -15.22 -8.92
CA GLU A 380 -1.64 -15.84 -8.42
C GLU A 380 -2.87 -15.29 -9.16
N LEU A 381 -2.92 -13.97 -9.42
CA LEU A 381 -4.00 -13.38 -10.22
C LEU A 381 -4.01 -13.88 -11.65
N ARG A 382 -2.83 -13.99 -12.29
CA ARG A 382 -2.67 -14.56 -13.64
C ARG A 382 -3.17 -16.01 -13.67
N GLN A 383 -2.74 -16.83 -12.71
CA GLN A 383 -3.17 -18.23 -12.58
C GLN A 383 -4.68 -18.36 -12.38
N LEU A 384 -5.28 -17.53 -11.52
CA LEU A 384 -6.73 -17.55 -11.29
C LEU A 384 -7.53 -17.16 -12.54
N ILE A 385 -7.04 -16.19 -13.31
CA ILE A 385 -7.66 -15.80 -14.59
C ILE A 385 -7.53 -16.93 -15.62
N GLU A 386 -6.35 -17.54 -15.72
CA GLU A 386 -6.11 -18.66 -16.62
C GLU A 386 -7.02 -19.86 -16.30
N ALA A 387 -7.06 -20.27 -15.02
CA ALA A 387 -7.87 -21.41 -14.57
C ALA A 387 -9.38 -21.18 -14.72
N ALA A 388 -9.85 -19.93 -14.64
CA ALA A 388 -11.26 -19.60 -14.83
C ALA A 388 -11.65 -19.40 -16.30
N SER A 389 -10.69 -19.26 -17.21
CA SER A 389 -10.94 -19.09 -18.64
C SER A 389 -11.29 -20.43 -19.29
N PRO A 390 -12.24 -20.48 -20.25
CA PRO A 390 -12.41 -21.67 -21.08
C PRO A 390 -11.13 -21.98 -21.86
N ALA A 391 -10.84 -23.27 -22.05
CA ALA A 391 -9.68 -23.73 -22.79
C ALA A 391 -9.62 -23.12 -24.20
N GLY A 392 -8.43 -22.65 -24.62
CA GLY A 392 -8.21 -22.06 -25.94
C GLY A 392 -8.72 -20.62 -26.12
N MET A 393 -9.37 -20.00 -25.13
CA MET A 393 -9.92 -18.63 -25.25
C MET A 393 -8.91 -17.51 -24.98
N LEU A 394 -7.88 -17.78 -24.16
CA LEU A 394 -6.85 -16.80 -23.82
C LEU A 394 -5.47 -17.31 -24.20
N HIS A 395 -4.80 -16.57 -25.07
CA HIS A 395 -3.40 -16.83 -25.40
C HIS A 395 -2.50 -16.47 -24.19
N PRO A 396 -1.45 -17.26 -23.86
CA PRO A 396 -0.52 -16.95 -22.76
C PRO A 396 0.11 -15.55 -22.84
N ALA A 397 0.49 -15.09 -24.03
CA ALA A 397 0.95 -13.71 -24.24
C ALA A 397 -0.09 -12.64 -23.83
N THR A 398 -1.39 -12.90 -24.00
CA THR A 398 -2.46 -12.01 -23.53
C THR A 398 -2.53 -12.01 -22.00
N LEU A 399 -2.36 -13.17 -21.35
CA LEU A 399 -2.31 -13.28 -19.89
C LEU A 399 -1.08 -12.56 -19.32
N ASP A 400 0.09 -12.71 -19.96
CA ASP A 400 1.33 -12.02 -19.58
C ASP A 400 1.19 -10.51 -19.78
N SER A 401 0.52 -10.08 -20.85
CA SER A 401 0.11 -8.69 -21.06
C SER A 401 -0.77 -8.22 -19.88
N ILE A 402 -1.86 -8.90 -19.55
CA ILE A 402 -2.72 -8.54 -18.42
C ILE A 402 -1.94 -8.47 -17.09
N ALA A 403 -1.06 -9.44 -16.82
CA ALA A 403 -0.22 -9.49 -15.63
C ALA A 403 0.77 -8.33 -15.57
N GLY A 404 1.47 -8.04 -16.67
CA GLY A 404 2.36 -6.87 -16.77
C GLY A 404 1.63 -5.55 -16.57
N ARG A 405 0.34 -5.49 -16.91
CA ARG A 405 -0.50 -4.31 -16.66
C ARG A 405 -0.79 -4.14 -15.17
N ILE A 406 -1.11 -5.23 -14.46
CA ILE A 406 -1.28 -5.20 -13.00
C ILE A 406 0.03 -4.75 -12.34
N ASP A 407 1.15 -5.34 -12.74
CA ASP A 407 2.48 -5.01 -12.22
C ASP A 407 2.82 -3.54 -12.45
N HIS A 408 2.57 -3.02 -13.66
CA HIS A 408 2.73 -1.59 -13.96
C HIS A 408 1.83 -0.70 -13.08
N ILE A 409 0.56 -1.08 -12.85
CA ILE A 409 -0.34 -0.32 -11.97
C ILE A 409 0.22 -0.25 -10.54
N MET A 410 0.76 -1.36 -10.06
CA MET A 410 1.35 -1.45 -8.73
C MET A 410 2.62 -0.60 -8.62
N GLN A 411 3.60 -0.83 -9.49
CA GLN A 411 4.92 -0.20 -9.44
C GLN A 411 4.91 1.30 -9.80
N THR A 412 3.98 1.73 -10.67
CA THR A 412 3.97 3.12 -11.17
C THR A 412 3.08 4.04 -10.34
N TYR A 413 1.99 3.53 -9.77
CA TYR A 413 1.01 4.38 -9.09
C TYR A 413 0.84 4.04 -7.61
N ARG A 414 0.60 2.76 -7.26
CA ARG A 414 0.21 2.41 -5.89
C ARG A 414 1.39 2.37 -4.93
N GLN A 415 2.47 1.66 -5.29
CA GLN A 415 3.67 1.57 -4.46
C GLN A 415 4.33 2.95 -4.25
N PRO A 416 4.57 3.78 -5.30
CA PRO A 416 5.08 5.13 -5.09
C PRO A 416 4.16 6.00 -4.24
N ALA A 417 2.84 5.92 -4.41
CA ALA A 417 1.89 6.68 -3.59
C ALA A 417 1.91 6.25 -2.11
N ALA A 418 2.06 4.95 -1.83
CA ALA A 418 2.22 4.44 -0.47
C ALA A 418 3.53 4.93 0.16
N LEU A 419 4.61 4.90 -0.60
CA LEU A 419 5.95 5.28 -0.14
C LEU A 419 6.12 6.80 0.01
N LYS A 420 5.43 7.61 -0.81
CA LYS A 420 5.42 9.09 -0.70
C LYS A 420 4.98 9.59 0.69
N THR A 421 4.25 8.78 1.45
CA THR A 421 3.83 9.14 2.81
C THR A 421 4.98 9.11 3.83
N VAL A 422 6.08 8.42 3.52
CA VAL A 422 7.22 8.19 4.43
C VAL A 422 8.59 8.43 3.77
N MET A 423 8.59 8.97 2.55
CA MET A 423 9.79 9.24 1.76
C MET A 423 9.68 10.58 1.04
N MET A 424 10.83 11.25 0.88
CA MET A 424 10.97 12.46 0.08
C MET A 424 11.09 12.11 -1.40
N SER A 425 10.37 12.83 -2.25
CA SER A 425 10.48 12.73 -3.70
C SER A 425 11.83 13.26 -4.20
N PRO A 426 12.32 12.79 -5.37
CA PRO A 426 13.51 13.36 -6.01
C PRO A 426 13.39 14.87 -6.25
N ASP A 427 12.20 15.33 -6.65
CA ASP A 427 11.93 16.75 -6.94
C ASP A 427 12.06 17.61 -5.68
N ALA A 428 11.49 17.18 -4.54
CA ALA A 428 11.61 17.89 -3.27
C ALA A 428 13.06 17.93 -2.76
N LYS A 429 13.87 16.93 -3.12
CA LYS A 429 15.29 16.86 -2.74
C LYS A 429 16.19 17.74 -3.61
N ALA A 430 15.80 18.05 -4.83
CA ALA A 430 16.67 18.71 -5.82
C ALA A 430 17.15 20.12 -5.38
N ALA A 431 16.36 20.81 -4.55
CA ALA A 431 16.69 22.13 -4.04
C ALA A 431 17.63 22.12 -2.81
N HIS A 432 18.02 20.94 -2.30
CA HIS A 432 18.68 20.79 -1.01
C HIS A 432 19.98 19.99 -1.11
N ARG A 433 20.84 20.11 -0.08
CA ARG A 433 22.08 19.34 0.02
C ARG A 433 21.76 17.99 0.67
N VAL A 434 21.78 16.91 -0.11
CA VAL A 434 21.45 15.56 0.37
C VAL A 434 22.70 14.72 0.60
N GLU A 435 22.80 14.13 1.79
CA GLU A 435 23.86 13.23 2.23
C GLU A 435 23.26 11.85 2.51
N ASN A 436 23.55 10.87 1.66
CA ASN A 436 23.17 9.48 1.89
C ASN A 436 24.21 8.81 2.80
N VAL A 437 23.78 8.27 3.93
CA VAL A 437 24.68 7.66 4.93
C VAL A 437 24.22 6.26 5.31
N THR A 438 25.15 5.42 5.73
CA THR A 438 24.86 4.07 6.27
C THR A 438 24.66 4.07 7.78
N ALA A 439 25.13 5.12 8.48
CA ALA A 439 24.93 5.36 9.89
C ALA A 439 24.77 6.86 10.16
N LEU A 440 24.08 7.22 11.24
CA LEU A 440 23.96 8.62 11.65
C LEU A 440 25.36 9.21 11.94
N PRO A 441 25.72 10.35 11.31
CA PRO A 441 27.01 10.98 11.52
C PRO A 441 27.08 11.66 12.88
N MET A 442 28.30 11.84 13.37
CA MET A 442 28.58 12.78 14.46
C MET A 442 28.74 14.17 13.85
N LEU A 443 27.89 15.11 14.26
CA LEU A 443 27.93 16.49 13.77
C LEU A 443 28.95 17.30 14.57
N ALA A 444 29.75 18.10 13.89
CA ALA A 444 30.69 19.04 14.50
C ALA A 444 29.99 20.35 14.86
N PRO A 445 30.52 21.17 15.80
CA PRO A 445 29.95 22.47 16.16
C PRO A 445 29.65 23.40 14.97
N THR A 446 30.47 23.34 13.91
CA THR A 446 30.29 24.14 12.68
C THR A 446 29.11 23.69 11.82
N ASP A 447 28.57 22.50 12.05
CA ASP A 447 27.43 21.96 11.33
C ASP A 447 26.10 22.55 11.83
N TYR A 448 26.04 23.03 13.08
CA TYR A 448 24.83 23.47 13.75
C TYR A 448 24.38 24.88 13.33
N GLN A 449 23.98 25.01 12.08
CA GLN A 449 23.47 26.24 11.47
C GLN A 449 22.41 25.91 10.41
N GLY A 450 21.46 26.84 10.22
CA GLY A 450 20.36 26.65 9.27
C GLY A 450 19.49 25.44 9.60
N VAL A 451 18.87 24.86 8.59
CA VAL A 451 18.00 23.68 8.74
C VAL A 451 18.74 22.38 8.42
N ILE A 452 18.74 21.46 9.39
CA ILE A 452 19.23 20.09 9.25
C ILE A 452 18.04 19.12 9.34
N VAL A 453 17.83 18.34 8.29
CA VAL A 453 16.76 17.33 8.22
C VAL A 453 17.38 15.96 8.33
N VAL A 454 17.07 15.21 9.39
CA VAL A 454 17.59 13.86 9.61
C VAL A 454 16.50 12.83 9.36
N ARG A 455 16.58 12.14 8.23
CA ARG A 455 15.76 10.95 7.94
C ARG A 455 16.52 9.70 8.35
N ALA A 456 16.05 8.98 9.35
CA ALA A 456 16.68 7.72 9.75
C ALA A 456 15.69 6.68 10.27
N PRO A 457 15.96 5.37 10.06
CA PRO A 457 15.07 4.28 10.46
C PRO A 457 14.62 4.33 11.93
N MET A 458 13.53 3.63 12.22
CA MET A 458 13.10 3.42 13.60
C MET A 458 14.21 2.72 14.39
N ALA A 459 14.42 3.14 15.64
CA ALA A 459 15.50 2.65 16.51
C ALA A 459 16.94 3.03 16.10
N ALA A 460 17.15 3.93 15.14
CA ALA A 460 18.49 4.42 14.78
C ALA A 460 19.18 5.28 15.88
N GLY A 461 18.47 5.63 16.96
CA GLY A 461 18.99 6.44 18.06
C GLY A 461 19.02 7.96 17.79
N LYS A 462 18.13 8.47 16.92
CA LYS A 462 18.08 9.88 16.48
C LYS A 462 18.20 10.90 17.63
N THR A 463 17.36 10.78 18.66
CA THR A 463 17.38 11.68 19.83
C THR A 463 18.73 11.67 20.55
N GLN A 464 19.38 10.50 20.69
CA GLN A 464 20.64 10.36 21.42
C GLN A 464 21.88 10.70 20.58
N LYS A 465 21.88 10.35 19.29
CA LYS A 465 23.05 10.54 18.41
C LYS A 465 23.11 11.94 17.79
N ILE A 466 21.95 12.61 17.65
CA ILE A 466 21.86 13.94 17.04
C ILE A 466 21.36 14.97 18.04
N GLY A 467 20.21 14.70 18.70
CA GLY A 467 19.57 15.66 19.58
C GLY A 467 20.41 16.00 20.82
N ARG A 468 20.97 14.99 21.49
CA ARG A 468 21.77 15.20 22.72
C ARG A 468 23.05 16.01 22.46
N PRO A 469 23.91 15.68 21.48
CA PRO A 469 25.08 16.52 21.16
C PRO A 469 24.71 17.96 20.79
N LEU A 470 23.59 18.16 20.10
CA LEU A 470 23.08 19.51 19.77
C LEU A 470 22.67 20.29 21.03
N ALA A 471 22.00 19.64 21.98
CA ALA A 471 21.59 20.26 23.25
C ALA A 471 22.81 20.59 24.13
N GLU A 472 23.80 19.70 24.19
CA GLU A 472 25.07 19.91 24.89
C GLU A 472 25.82 21.12 24.29
N TRP A 473 25.98 21.17 22.96
CA TRP A 473 26.60 22.30 22.28
C TRP A 473 25.86 23.62 22.50
N ALA A 474 24.53 23.63 22.45
CA ALA A 474 23.73 24.83 22.71
C ALA A 474 23.94 25.33 24.15
N THR A 475 24.02 24.41 25.11
CA THR A 475 24.26 24.72 26.52
C THR A 475 25.66 25.30 26.72
N GLU A 476 26.69 24.71 26.11
CA GLU A 476 28.08 25.21 26.17
C GLU A 476 28.22 26.63 25.62
N ASN A 477 27.41 26.99 24.62
CA ASN A 477 27.40 28.31 24.00
C ASN A 477 26.38 29.29 24.62
N SER A 478 25.72 28.90 25.71
CA SER A 478 24.67 29.70 26.37
C SER A 478 23.51 30.08 25.44
N TYR A 479 23.22 29.24 24.46
CA TYR A 479 22.06 29.39 23.57
C TYR A 479 20.83 28.76 24.20
N ARG A 480 19.68 29.43 24.06
CA ARG A 480 18.41 28.84 24.47
C ARG A 480 18.02 27.73 23.50
N PHE A 481 17.77 26.55 24.06
CA PHE A 481 17.43 25.34 23.33
C PHE A 481 15.97 24.92 23.56
N ILE A 482 15.25 24.53 22.51
CA ILE A 482 13.92 23.90 22.66
C ILE A 482 13.91 22.52 22.00
N GLY A 483 13.47 21.51 22.75
CA GLY A 483 13.03 20.21 22.22
C GLY A 483 11.50 20.16 22.07
N ILE A 484 10.99 19.87 20.87
CA ILE A 484 9.55 19.78 20.58
C ILE A 484 9.19 18.35 20.17
N CYS A 485 8.08 17.83 20.72
CA CYS A 485 7.39 16.62 20.26
C CYS A 485 5.86 16.79 20.26
N HIS A 486 5.12 15.84 19.68
CA HIS A 486 3.66 15.92 19.50
C HIS A 486 2.82 15.37 20.67
N ARG A 487 3.38 14.52 21.54
CA ARG A 487 2.63 13.92 22.66
C ARG A 487 3.25 14.21 24.02
N ARG A 488 2.39 14.47 25.01
CA ARG A 488 2.80 14.70 26.41
C ARG A 488 3.63 13.55 27.00
N SER A 489 3.28 12.29 26.67
CA SER A 489 4.00 11.11 27.14
C SER A 489 5.46 11.06 26.64
N LEU A 490 5.74 11.63 25.46
CA LEU A 490 7.08 11.69 24.87
C LEU A 490 7.96 12.78 25.50
N VAL A 491 7.37 13.85 26.04
CA VAL A 491 8.15 15.00 26.51
C VAL A 491 9.06 14.64 27.67
N ARG A 492 8.59 13.81 28.60
CA ARG A 492 9.40 13.38 29.76
C ARG A 492 10.60 12.53 29.34
N GLU A 493 10.40 11.64 28.38
CA GLU A 493 11.50 10.85 27.79
C GLU A 493 12.50 11.75 27.06
N MET A 494 12.00 12.71 26.26
CA MET A 494 12.86 13.69 25.58
C MET A 494 13.65 14.56 26.55
N ALA A 495 13.00 15.09 27.59
CA ALA A 495 13.63 15.90 28.63
C ALA A 495 14.79 15.14 29.29
N SER A 496 14.55 13.88 29.67
CA SER A 496 15.57 12.99 30.24
C SER A 496 16.72 12.73 29.27
N ARG A 497 16.43 12.41 28.00
CA ARG A 497 17.47 12.09 26.99
C ARG A 497 18.33 13.28 26.58
N LEU A 498 17.74 14.47 26.53
CA LEU A 498 18.41 15.72 26.13
C LEU A 498 18.94 16.52 27.33
N THR A 499 18.70 16.06 28.56
CA THR A 499 19.06 16.78 29.80
C THR A 499 18.45 18.18 29.86
N LEU A 500 17.16 18.28 29.58
CA LEU A 500 16.39 19.53 29.56
C LEU A 500 15.35 19.56 30.66
N GLU A 501 14.93 20.78 31.03
CA GLU A 501 13.76 20.97 31.88
C GLU A 501 12.49 20.51 31.15
N HIS A 502 11.60 19.86 31.88
CA HIS A 502 10.33 19.40 31.35
C HIS A 502 9.26 20.50 31.53
N TYR A 503 8.47 20.77 30.47
CA TYR A 503 7.51 21.88 30.47
C TYR A 503 6.46 21.88 31.60
N GLY A 504 6.20 20.73 32.21
CA GLY A 504 5.26 20.62 33.34
C GLY A 504 5.83 21.13 34.65
N ASP A 505 7.15 21.25 34.74
CA ASP A 505 7.91 21.56 35.96
C ASP A 505 8.45 23.00 35.95
N VAL A 506 8.27 23.73 34.84
CA VAL A 506 8.71 25.13 34.65
C VAL A 506 7.50 26.07 34.77
N ASP A 507 7.65 27.13 35.58
CA ASP A 507 6.68 28.21 35.73
C ASP A 507 7.26 29.58 35.32
N THR A 508 6.43 30.63 35.34
CA THR A 508 6.85 32.00 34.96
C THR A 508 8.00 32.54 35.81
N GLY A 509 8.12 32.11 37.07
CA GLY A 509 9.15 32.56 38.00
C GLY A 509 10.48 31.82 37.85
N THR A 510 10.49 30.64 37.22
CA THR A 510 11.66 29.76 37.07
C THR A 510 12.14 29.64 35.61
N ALA A 511 11.32 30.01 34.63
CA ALA A 511 11.64 29.90 33.21
C ALA A 511 12.91 30.66 32.78
N TRP A 512 13.22 31.80 33.40
CA TRP A 512 14.42 32.59 33.05
C TRP A 512 15.74 31.89 33.44
N ALA A 513 15.70 30.98 34.43
CA ALA A 513 16.88 30.27 34.92
C ALA A 513 17.25 29.03 34.09
N ALA A 514 16.31 28.49 33.30
CA ALA A 514 16.54 27.32 32.47
C ALA A 514 17.26 27.68 31.16
N ASN A 515 18.24 26.86 30.73
CA ASN A 515 18.92 27.04 29.44
C ASN A 515 18.22 26.33 28.28
N GLY A 516 17.30 25.41 28.56
CA GLY A 516 16.48 24.80 27.54
C GLY A 516 15.24 24.09 28.07
N LEU A 517 14.32 23.78 27.17
CA LEU A 517 12.98 23.28 27.49
C LEU A 517 12.60 22.14 26.56
N ALA A 518 12.16 21.01 27.11
CA ALA A 518 11.42 20.00 26.37
C ALA A 518 9.92 20.25 26.52
N THR A 519 9.20 20.42 25.40
CA THR A 519 7.77 20.78 25.38
C THR A 519 6.98 19.95 24.37
N CYS A 520 5.68 19.77 24.64
CA CYS A 520 4.77 19.26 23.62
C CYS A 520 4.28 20.39 22.71
N LEU A 521 3.89 20.04 21.49
CA LEU A 521 3.54 20.96 20.42
C LEU A 521 2.50 22.02 20.84
N PRO A 522 1.34 21.71 21.47
CA PRO A 522 0.40 22.75 21.87
C PRO A 522 0.93 23.70 22.96
N SER A 523 1.85 23.21 23.80
CA SER A 523 2.37 23.99 24.93
C SER A 523 3.39 25.06 24.53
N ILE A 524 3.76 25.13 23.24
CA ILE A 524 4.60 26.22 22.71
C ILE A 524 3.91 27.59 22.75
N CYS A 525 2.58 27.60 22.86
CA CYS A 525 1.76 28.80 22.96
C CYS A 525 1.49 29.21 24.41
N ARG A 526 2.07 28.54 25.42
CA ARG A 526 1.87 28.92 26.82
C ARG A 526 2.64 30.20 27.14
N PRO A 527 1.99 31.23 27.72
CA PRO A 527 2.68 32.46 28.13
C PRO A 527 3.82 32.20 29.11
N ASP A 528 3.66 31.22 30.00
CA ASP A 528 4.67 30.88 31.02
C ASP A 528 6.02 30.46 30.43
N HIS A 529 6.04 29.97 29.19
CA HIS A 529 7.24 29.47 28.53
C HIS A 529 7.82 30.48 27.54
N ALA A 530 7.14 31.60 27.28
CA ALA A 530 7.53 32.61 26.30
C ALA A 530 8.99 33.11 26.47
N PRO A 531 9.50 33.38 27.70
CA PRO A 531 10.89 33.80 27.87
C PRO A 531 11.94 32.82 27.33
N LEU A 532 11.64 31.53 27.34
CA LEU A 532 12.51 30.48 26.76
C LEU A 532 12.26 30.33 25.26
N ILE A 533 10.99 30.33 24.86
CA ILE A 533 10.60 30.01 23.50
C ILE A 533 10.93 31.15 22.53
N ASP A 534 10.66 32.40 22.90
CA ASP A 534 10.90 33.57 22.05
C ASP A 534 12.38 33.87 21.83
N ASN A 535 13.25 33.39 22.73
CA ASN A 535 14.69 33.60 22.66
C ASN A 535 15.45 32.35 22.18
N ALA A 536 14.74 31.32 21.72
CA ALA A 536 15.34 30.08 21.28
C ALA A 536 16.15 30.26 20.00
N ARG A 537 17.46 30.03 20.11
CA ARG A 537 18.38 30.07 18.97
C ARG A 537 18.56 28.68 18.34
N VAL A 538 18.32 27.63 19.11
CA VAL A 538 18.50 26.24 18.67
C VAL A 538 17.22 25.46 18.93
N VAL A 539 16.69 24.81 17.89
CA VAL A 539 15.44 24.07 17.95
C VAL A 539 15.66 22.64 17.48
N PHE A 540 15.20 21.68 18.27
CA PHE A 540 15.16 20.26 17.93
C PHE A 540 13.72 19.78 17.89
N ILE A 541 13.28 19.24 16.75
CA ILE A 541 11.94 18.66 16.61
C ILE A 541 12.07 17.18 16.32
N ASP A 542 11.66 16.35 17.28
CA ASP A 542 11.62 14.90 17.10
C ASP A 542 10.26 14.48 16.52
N GLU A 543 10.28 13.46 15.67
CA GLU A 543 9.12 12.96 14.93
C GLU A 543 8.34 14.10 14.20
N ILE A 544 9.06 14.93 13.43
CA ILE A 544 8.50 16.12 12.77
C ILE A 544 7.28 15.82 11.89
N ALA A 545 7.24 14.69 11.18
CA ALA A 545 6.09 14.35 10.34
C ALA A 545 4.84 14.12 11.20
N GLN A 546 4.99 13.44 12.34
CA GLN A 546 3.90 13.26 13.29
C GLN A 546 3.51 14.54 14.02
N THR A 547 4.47 15.43 14.26
CA THR A 547 4.22 16.77 14.82
C THR A 547 3.34 17.59 13.89
N LEU A 548 3.62 17.57 12.58
CA LEU A 548 2.75 18.21 11.59
C LEU A 548 1.39 17.51 11.47
N ASP A 549 1.35 16.17 11.46
CA ASP A 549 0.08 15.43 11.34
C ASP A 549 -0.83 15.65 12.56
N PHE A 550 -0.24 15.87 13.74
CA PHE A 550 -0.98 16.20 14.96
C PHE A 550 -1.72 17.54 14.86
N MET A 551 -1.32 18.45 13.98
CA MET A 551 -2.00 19.73 13.74
C MET A 551 -3.44 19.57 13.24
N GLU A 552 -3.82 18.44 12.65
CA GLU A 552 -5.21 18.16 12.26
C GLU A 552 -6.09 17.80 13.45
N SER A 553 -5.49 17.29 14.53
CA SER A 553 -6.20 16.75 15.68
C SER A 553 -6.91 17.83 16.46
N SER A 554 -8.18 17.60 16.80
CA SER A 554 -8.94 18.55 17.63
C SER A 554 -8.34 18.74 19.02
N VAL A 555 -7.44 17.88 19.50
CA VAL A 555 -6.76 18.07 20.81
C VAL A 555 -5.45 18.87 20.71
N CYS A 556 -5.01 19.28 19.52
CA CYS A 556 -3.86 20.16 19.33
C CYS A 556 -4.23 21.62 19.66
N ARG A 557 -4.41 21.91 20.94
CA ARG A 557 -4.81 23.22 21.47
C ARG A 557 -4.29 23.42 22.88
N THR A 558 -4.16 24.66 23.33
CA THR A 558 -3.79 24.97 24.72
C THR A 558 -4.38 26.30 25.15
N GLY A 559 -5.08 26.30 26.28
CA GLY A 559 -5.81 27.48 26.75
C GLY A 559 -6.81 27.95 25.68
N GLN A 560 -6.67 29.21 25.26
CA GLN A 560 -7.48 29.80 24.19
C GLN A 560 -6.89 29.60 22.78
N HIS A 561 -5.65 29.08 22.68
CA HIS A 561 -4.97 28.87 21.41
C HIS A 561 -5.44 27.60 20.73
N ASN A 562 -5.90 27.74 19.49
CA ASN A 562 -6.34 26.65 18.64
C ASN A 562 -5.19 26.10 17.77
N ASN A 563 -5.49 25.10 16.95
CA ASN A 563 -4.53 24.43 16.08
C ASN A 563 -3.78 25.37 15.12
N ARG A 564 -4.45 26.41 14.61
CA ARG A 564 -3.85 27.40 13.72
C ARG A 564 -2.86 28.28 14.47
N ASP A 565 -3.20 28.70 15.68
CA ASP A 565 -2.28 29.49 16.52
C ASP A 565 -1.01 28.68 16.83
N VAL A 566 -1.16 27.38 17.09
CA VAL A 566 -0.03 26.46 17.29
C VAL A 566 0.80 26.30 16.02
N TYR A 567 0.17 26.21 14.85
CA TYR A 567 0.88 26.19 13.57
C TYR A 567 1.65 27.48 13.31
N GLU A 568 1.02 28.64 13.46
CA GLU A 568 1.67 29.94 13.25
C GLU A 568 2.84 30.13 14.23
N ARG A 569 2.66 29.70 15.48
CA ARG A 569 3.73 29.73 16.49
C ARG A 569 4.89 28.80 16.16
N LEU A 570 4.63 27.56 15.71
CA LEU A 570 5.68 26.64 15.29
C LEU A 570 6.43 27.21 14.08
N SER A 571 5.72 27.75 13.09
CA SER A 571 6.32 28.37 11.91
C SER A 571 7.25 29.52 12.30
N GLN A 572 6.84 30.37 13.26
CA GLN A 572 7.67 31.47 13.75
C GLN A 572 8.93 30.96 14.46
N ILE A 573 8.80 29.97 15.36
CA ILE A 573 9.95 29.34 16.05
C ILE A 573 10.95 28.78 15.03
N VAL A 574 10.44 28.07 14.01
CA VAL A 574 11.28 27.52 12.94
C VAL A 574 11.89 28.61 12.08
N ALA A 575 11.23 29.76 11.88
CA ALA A 575 11.74 30.89 11.08
C ALA A 575 12.79 31.74 11.81
N ASP A 576 12.74 31.82 13.14
CA ASP A 576 13.60 32.73 13.93
C ASP A 576 14.90 32.08 14.44
N ALA A 577 14.93 30.75 14.61
CA ALA A 577 16.11 30.06 15.15
C ALA A 577 17.38 30.23 14.29
N ASP A 578 18.57 30.10 14.88
CA ASP A 578 19.81 30.04 14.07
C ASP A 578 20.06 28.64 13.52
N CYS A 579 19.62 27.62 14.27
CA CYS A 579 19.72 26.22 13.88
C CYS A 579 18.43 25.47 14.20
N VAL A 580 17.88 24.79 13.21
CA VAL A 580 16.72 23.89 13.35
C VAL A 580 17.12 22.50 12.93
N VAL A 581 17.03 21.54 13.84
CA VAL A 581 17.25 20.12 13.54
C VAL A 581 15.95 19.36 13.70
N VAL A 582 15.47 18.77 12.61
CA VAL A 582 14.28 17.93 12.62
C VAL A 582 14.64 16.48 12.36
N THR A 583 14.00 15.54 13.05
CA THR A 583 14.28 14.11 12.85
C THR A 583 13.01 13.30 12.69
N ASP A 584 12.99 12.34 11.77
CA ASP A 584 11.90 11.37 11.62
C ASP A 584 12.36 10.15 10.80
N ALA A 585 11.70 9.01 10.93
CA ALA A 585 11.84 7.92 9.95
C ALA A 585 11.02 8.19 8.67
N GLY A 586 9.92 8.92 8.81
CA GLY A 586 8.95 9.20 7.75
C GLY A 586 9.02 10.60 7.15
N VAL A 587 10.21 11.26 7.15
CA VAL A 587 10.37 12.56 6.49
C VAL A 587 9.91 12.43 5.03
N ASN A 588 9.00 13.31 4.63
CA ASN A 588 8.34 13.30 3.33
C ASN A 588 8.22 14.73 2.76
N ASP A 589 7.65 14.87 1.57
CA ASP A 589 7.49 16.16 0.89
C ASP A 589 6.74 17.21 1.75
N ARG A 590 5.78 16.80 2.60
CA ARG A 590 5.03 17.73 3.46
C ARG A 590 5.95 18.41 4.46
N VAL A 591 6.90 17.66 5.04
CA VAL A 591 7.88 18.21 5.98
C VAL A 591 8.76 19.23 5.28
N LEU A 592 9.31 18.91 4.11
CA LEU A 592 10.13 19.85 3.35
C LEU A 592 9.35 21.10 2.95
N ASN A 593 8.14 20.96 2.40
CA ASN A 593 7.29 22.08 2.04
C ASN A 593 6.97 23.00 3.24
N PHE A 594 6.77 22.44 4.44
CA PHE A 594 6.56 23.22 5.66
C PHE A 594 7.83 24.01 6.03
N LEU A 595 8.99 23.35 6.02
CA LEU A 595 10.27 24.00 6.33
C LEU A 595 10.61 25.10 5.31
N GLU A 596 10.40 24.86 4.01
CA GLU A 596 10.59 25.85 2.93
C GLU A 596 9.68 27.07 3.10
N GLN A 597 8.44 26.87 3.58
CA GLN A 597 7.54 27.98 3.92
C GLN A 597 8.07 28.81 5.08
N CYS A 598 8.72 28.17 6.06
CA CYS A 598 9.32 28.86 7.20
C CYS A 598 10.68 29.51 6.86
N ARG A 599 11.45 28.92 5.93
CA ARG A 599 12.79 29.35 5.50
C ARG A 599 12.89 29.51 3.98
N PRO A 600 12.23 30.52 3.38
CA PRO A 600 12.17 30.65 1.93
C PRO A 600 13.54 30.85 1.30
N GLY A 601 13.90 29.99 0.35
CA GLY A 601 15.14 30.08 -0.44
C GLY A 601 16.39 29.54 0.26
N GLU A 602 16.28 29.03 1.49
CA GLU A 602 17.38 28.37 2.18
C GLU A 602 17.61 26.95 1.63
N GLN A 603 18.88 26.57 1.46
CA GLN A 603 19.25 25.22 1.05
C GLN A 603 19.48 24.35 2.29
N PHE A 604 18.54 23.44 2.59
CA PHE A 604 18.64 22.57 3.77
C PHE A 604 19.72 21.50 3.61
N ARG A 605 20.30 21.09 4.74
CA ARG A 605 21.16 19.90 4.82
C ARG A 605 20.30 18.69 5.19
N ILE A 606 20.15 17.74 4.27
CA ILE A 606 19.36 16.53 4.45
C ILE A 606 20.30 15.35 4.66
N ILE A 607 20.26 14.74 5.84
CA ILE A 607 21.00 13.51 6.17
C ILE A 607 20.01 12.35 6.08
N GLU A 608 20.18 11.53 5.06
CA GLU A 608 19.31 10.39 4.76
C GLU A 608 20.06 9.09 5.07
N MET A 609 19.78 8.50 6.23
CA MET A 609 20.29 7.19 6.60
C MET A 609 19.50 6.11 5.86
N GLN A 610 20.19 5.36 5.00
CA GLN A 610 19.58 4.28 4.25
C GLN A 610 19.16 3.14 5.20
N ALA A 611 17.95 2.60 4.99
CA ALA A 611 17.55 1.40 5.71
C ALA A 611 18.44 0.22 5.28
N PRO A 612 18.78 -0.70 6.19
CA PRO A 612 19.54 -1.89 5.82
C PRO A 612 18.71 -2.72 4.83
N LYS A 613 19.33 -3.27 3.78
CA LYS A 613 18.65 -4.16 2.82
C LYS A 613 17.99 -5.36 3.50
N LYS A 614 18.62 -5.83 4.58
CA LYS A 614 18.11 -6.87 5.47
C LYS A 614 18.20 -6.35 6.90
N ALA A 615 17.07 -6.00 7.50
CA ALA A 615 17.00 -5.59 8.89
C ALA A 615 17.12 -6.78 9.88
N GLY A 616 17.16 -8.02 9.37
CA GLY A 616 17.10 -9.24 10.18
C GLY A 616 15.70 -9.51 10.76
N ILE A 617 14.69 -8.77 10.30
CA ILE A 617 13.30 -8.90 10.76
C ILE A 617 12.51 -9.70 9.73
N ARG A 618 11.81 -10.74 10.22
CA ARG A 618 10.96 -11.63 9.43
C ARG A 618 9.51 -11.49 9.87
N ALA A 619 8.59 -11.38 8.92
CA ALA A 619 7.16 -11.37 9.20
C ALA A 619 6.36 -12.27 8.27
N THR A 620 5.50 -13.10 8.86
CA THR A 620 4.47 -13.85 8.15
C THR A 620 3.18 -13.03 8.12
N PHE A 621 2.47 -12.99 6.98
CA PHE A 621 1.23 -12.25 6.88
C PHE A 621 0.11 -13.02 6.20
N ALA A 622 -1.12 -12.75 6.63
CA ALA A 622 -2.34 -13.20 5.98
C ALA A 622 -3.28 -12.02 5.75
N SER A 623 -4.06 -12.07 4.66
CA SER A 623 -5.07 -11.06 4.37
C SER A 623 -6.41 -11.71 4.03
N GLY A 624 -7.46 -11.20 4.65
CA GLY A 624 -8.78 -11.79 4.56
C GLY A 624 -9.66 -11.35 5.73
N GLN A 625 -10.96 -11.60 5.62
CA GLN A 625 -11.92 -11.19 6.66
C GLN A 625 -11.67 -11.97 7.96
N ASP A 626 -11.49 -13.27 7.81
CA ASP A 626 -11.24 -14.19 8.92
C ASP A 626 -9.76 -14.62 8.91
N GLU A 627 -9.19 -14.87 7.74
CA GLU A 627 -7.84 -15.39 7.54
C GLU A 627 -6.76 -14.49 8.17
N GLY A 628 -6.92 -13.16 8.06
CA GLY A 628 -5.98 -12.22 8.68
C GLY A 628 -5.98 -12.32 10.20
N ALA A 629 -7.15 -12.47 10.82
CA ALA A 629 -7.26 -12.57 12.28
C ALA A 629 -6.84 -13.96 12.78
N ALA A 630 -7.22 -15.01 12.05
CA ALA A 630 -6.93 -16.40 12.36
C ALA A 630 -5.42 -16.65 12.38
N HIS A 631 -4.70 -16.15 11.36
CA HIS A 631 -3.23 -16.24 11.30
C HIS A 631 -2.57 -15.72 12.57
N VAL A 632 -2.92 -14.50 12.97
CA VAL A 632 -2.28 -13.87 14.13
C VAL A 632 -2.66 -14.55 15.43
N ILE A 633 -3.93 -14.92 15.62
CA ILE A 633 -4.37 -15.59 16.85
C ILE A 633 -3.72 -16.96 16.96
N GLY A 634 -3.65 -17.72 15.86
CA GLY A 634 -2.96 -19.02 15.80
C GLY A 634 -1.49 -18.91 16.20
N GLU A 635 -0.74 -18.02 15.57
CA GLU A 635 0.69 -17.80 15.88
C GLU A 635 0.90 -17.35 17.33
N CYS A 636 0.03 -16.47 17.86
CA CYS A 636 0.12 -16.04 19.25
C CYS A 636 -0.12 -17.19 20.23
N LEU A 637 -1.16 -18.01 20.01
CA LEU A 637 -1.48 -19.14 20.90
C LEU A 637 -0.43 -20.24 20.81
N GLU A 638 0.11 -20.52 19.61
CA GLU A 638 1.20 -21.47 19.42
C GLU A 638 2.48 -21.00 20.12
N GLU A 639 2.82 -19.72 20.01
CA GLU A 639 3.99 -19.16 20.72
C GLU A 639 3.82 -19.26 22.24
N LEU A 640 2.63 -18.96 22.77
CA LEU A 640 2.34 -19.06 24.21
C LEU A 640 2.37 -20.51 24.71
N ALA A 641 1.84 -21.46 23.93
CA ALA A 641 1.90 -22.89 24.25
C ALA A 641 3.36 -23.41 24.31
N ASN A 642 4.27 -22.77 23.58
CA ASN A 642 5.70 -23.06 23.60
C ASN A 642 6.47 -22.25 24.67
N ASN A 643 5.77 -21.73 25.69
CA ASN A 643 6.31 -20.86 26.74
C ASN A 643 6.90 -19.53 26.25
N GLY A 644 6.68 -19.14 24.99
CA GLY A 644 7.02 -17.83 24.46
C GLY A 644 6.11 -16.73 25.02
N ARG A 645 6.40 -15.48 24.66
CA ARG A 645 5.74 -14.26 25.17
C ARG A 645 5.39 -13.32 24.02
N VAL A 646 4.22 -12.70 24.09
CA VAL A 646 3.61 -12.03 22.93
C VAL A 646 3.43 -10.53 23.15
N TRP A 647 3.83 -9.74 22.15
CA TRP A 647 3.45 -8.34 22.02
C TRP A 647 2.53 -8.14 20.80
N LEU A 648 1.24 -7.90 21.04
CA LEU A 648 0.22 -7.78 20.00
C LEU A 648 -0.26 -6.33 19.84
N ALA A 649 0.06 -5.71 18.71
CA ALA A 649 -0.55 -4.46 18.28
C ALA A 649 -1.92 -4.72 17.62
N CYS A 650 -2.98 -4.08 18.08
CA CYS A 650 -4.32 -4.26 17.51
C CYS A 650 -4.99 -2.92 17.24
N GLU A 651 -5.33 -2.62 15.99
CA GLU A 651 -5.95 -1.34 15.64
C GLU A 651 -7.26 -1.08 16.41
N SER A 652 -8.10 -2.11 16.57
CA SER A 652 -9.41 -1.97 17.20
C SER A 652 -9.32 -2.21 18.70
N LYS A 653 -9.81 -1.26 19.50
CA LYS A 653 -9.93 -1.39 20.96
C LYS A 653 -10.82 -2.58 21.37
N HIS A 654 -11.96 -2.77 20.70
CA HIS A 654 -12.89 -3.85 21.01
C HIS A 654 -12.29 -5.22 20.66
N ARG A 655 -11.53 -5.29 19.56
CA ARG A 655 -10.85 -6.52 19.18
C ARG A 655 -9.68 -6.82 20.12
N ALA A 656 -8.92 -5.80 20.53
CA ALA A 656 -7.83 -5.95 21.50
C ALA A 656 -8.35 -6.56 22.80
N ALA A 657 -9.45 -6.02 23.35
CA ALA A 657 -10.09 -6.54 24.55
C ALA A 657 -10.59 -7.99 24.35
N ALA A 658 -11.28 -8.27 23.25
CA ALA A 658 -11.77 -9.61 22.96
C ALA A 658 -10.66 -10.65 22.80
N ILE A 659 -9.52 -10.29 22.20
CA ILE A 659 -8.36 -11.20 22.10
C ILE A 659 -7.76 -11.42 23.49
N GLY A 660 -7.66 -10.38 24.32
CA GLY A 660 -7.18 -10.52 25.71
C GLY A 660 -8.02 -11.51 26.49
N THR A 661 -9.35 -11.33 26.47
CA THR A 661 -10.30 -12.25 27.12
C THR A 661 -10.22 -13.67 26.53
N LEU A 662 -10.08 -13.80 25.21
CA LEU A 662 -9.94 -15.12 24.57
C LEU A 662 -8.68 -15.85 25.06
N ILE A 663 -7.55 -15.15 25.18
CA ILE A 663 -6.29 -15.73 25.68
C ILE A 663 -6.43 -16.14 27.15
N GLU A 664 -7.00 -15.27 28.01
CA GLU A 664 -7.24 -15.59 29.42
C GLU A 664 -8.21 -16.77 29.62
N GLN A 665 -9.21 -16.93 28.74
CA GLN A 665 -10.11 -18.08 28.74
C GLN A 665 -9.41 -19.37 28.28
N HIS A 666 -8.45 -19.25 27.36
CA HIS A 666 -7.69 -20.39 26.85
C HIS A 666 -6.68 -20.89 27.89
N ASP A 667 -5.99 -19.98 28.57
CA ASP A 667 -5.09 -20.29 29.68
C ASP A 667 -5.17 -19.20 30.78
N PRO A 668 -5.90 -19.50 31.88
CA PRO A 668 -6.05 -18.57 33.00
C PRO A 668 -4.77 -18.27 33.78
N THR A 669 -3.68 -19.01 33.54
CA THR A 669 -2.39 -18.78 34.22
C THR A 669 -1.58 -17.65 33.59
N LEU A 670 -1.90 -17.28 32.34
CA LEU A 670 -1.21 -16.22 31.61
C LEU A 670 -1.54 -14.83 32.17
N ARG A 671 -0.52 -14.00 32.35
CA ARG A 671 -0.66 -12.61 32.78
C ARG A 671 -0.85 -11.73 31.55
N VAL A 672 -2.10 -11.41 31.23
CA VAL A 672 -2.45 -10.59 30.07
C VAL A 672 -2.66 -9.12 30.47
N LEU A 673 -2.05 -8.21 29.71
CA LEU A 673 -2.32 -6.78 29.79
C LEU A 673 -2.90 -6.30 28.46
N THR A 674 -4.12 -5.75 28.49
CA THR A 674 -4.70 -5.05 27.34
C THR A 674 -4.68 -3.54 27.56
N VAL A 675 -4.11 -2.78 26.62
CA VAL A 675 -3.92 -1.32 26.68
C VAL A 675 -4.74 -0.62 25.60
N HIS A 676 -5.79 0.11 25.98
CA HIS A 676 -6.64 0.89 25.07
C HIS A 676 -7.13 2.22 25.64
N ALA A 677 -7.92 2.96 24.88
CA ALA A 677 -8.30 4.33 25.25
C ALA A 677 -9.30 4.34 26.43
N ASP A 678 -10.21 3.38 26.44
CA ASP A 678 -11.31 3.34 27.42
C ASP A 678 -10.85 2.89 28.82
N ASN A 679 -9.73 2.17 28.92
CA ASN A 679 -9.18 1.72 30.21
C ASN A 679 -8.07 2.62 30.74
N ALA A 680 -7.84 3.82 30.17
CA ALA A 680 -6.76 4.73 30.57
C ALA A 680 -6.76 5.12 32.06
N GLY A 681 -7.91 4.98 32.74
CA GLY A 681 -8.02 5.17 34.18
C GLY A 681 -7.67 3.95 35.03
N ASN A 682 -7.60 2.75 34.44
CA ASN A 682 -7.36 1.51 35.16
C ASN A 682 -5.92 1.47 35.70
N ARG A 683 -5.75 0.96 36.92
CA ARG A 683 -4.46 0.91 37.61
C ARG A 683 -3.37 0.23 36.79
N ARG A 684 -3.61 -0.98 36.26
CA ARG A 684 -2.62 -1.73 35.46
C ARG A 684 -2.11 -0.94 34.26
N GLN A 685 -3.01 -0.28 33.52
CA GLN A 685 -2.59 0.55 32.38
C GLN A 685 -1.88 1.81 32.84
N HIS A 686 -2.38 2.50 33.87
CA HIS A 686 -1.72 3.68 34.40
C HIS A 686 -0.26 3.37 34.82
N ASP A 687 -0.07 2.29 35.58
CA ASP A 687 1.24 1.84 36.05
C ASP A 687 2.14 1.49 34.85
N PHE A 688 1.62 0.73 33.89
CA PHE A 688 2.32 0.43 32.63
C PHE A 688 2.70 1.70 31.85
N MET A 689 1.80 2.66 31.68
CA MET A 689 2.08 3.90 30.95
C MET A 689 3.08 4.82 31.67
N ALA A 690 3.21 4.68 32.99
CA ALA A 690 4.18 5.43 33.78
C ALA A 690 5.61 4.89 33.60
N ASN A 691 5.76 3.57 33.47
CA ASN A 691 7.06 2.93 33.21
C ASN A 691 6.92 1.66 32.33
N PRO A 692 6.71 1.81 31.00
CA PRO A 692 6.44 0.68 30.11
C PRO A 692 7.59 -0.34 30.06
N GLU A 693 8.83 0.16 30.14
CA GLU A 693 10.05 -0.65 30.07
C GLU A 693 10.04 -1.73 31.16
N THR A 694 9.95 -1.32 32.43
CA THR A 694 9.97 -2.26 33.57
C THR A 694 8.65 -3.01 33.72
N GLU A 695 7.50 -2.33 33.58
CA GLU A 695 6.19 -2.96 33.83
C GLU A 695 5.85 -4.04 32.81
N SER A 696 6.36 -3.95 31.58
CA SER A 696 6.11 -4.97 30.55
C SER A 696 6.61 -6.38 30.94
N LEU A 697 7.62 -6.48 31.80
CA LEU A 697 8.18 -7.76 32.29
C LEU A 697 7.20 -8.54 33.17
N ASN A 698 6.20 -7.86 33.73
CA ASN A 698 5.18 -8.48 34.59
C ASN A 698 4.11 -9.27 33.82
N TYR A 699 4.14 -9.21 32.48
CA TYR A 699 3.08 -9.74 31.64
C TYR A 699 3.62 -10.73 30.63
N ASP A 700 2.86 -11.80 30.41
CA ASP A 700 3.19 -12.80 29.40
C ASP A 700 2.69 -12.37 28.01
N VAL A 701 1.62 -11.58 28.00
CA VAL A 701 1.01 -11.00 26.81
C VAL A 701 0.71 -9.53 27.03
N VAL A 702 1.19 -8.67 26.13
CA VAL A 702 0.76 -7.27 26.07
C VAL A 702 0.03 -7.04 24.75
N ILE A 703 -1.25 -6.70 24.83
CA ILE A 703 -2.09 -6.34 23.68
C ILE A 703 -2.35 -4.84 23.73
N ALA A 704 -2.02 -4.12 22.66
CA ALA A 704 -2.08 -2.67 22.71
C ALA A 704 -2.70 -2.08 21.44
N SER A 705 -3.63 -1.15 21.67
CA SER A 705 -4.29 -0.39 20.61
C SER A 705 -3.54 0.91 20.27
N PRO A 706 -4.00 1.74 19.32
CA PRO A 706 -3.29 2.96 18.89
C PRO A 706 -2.99 3.98 20.00
N VAL A 707 -3.44 3.77 21.24
CA VAL A 707 -3.00 4.56 22.40
C VAL A 707 -1.47 4.53 22.56
N ILE A 708 -0.84 3.41 22.25
CA ILE A 708 0.63 3.27 22.31
C ILE A 708 1.33 3.59 20.98
N SER A 709 0.60 4.14 19.99
CA SER A 709 1.12 4.30 18.63
C SER A 709 2.37 5.19 18.57
N SER A 710 2.62 6.02 19.59
CA SER A 710 3.88 6.74 19.83
C SER A 710 4.15 6.91 21.33
N GLY A 711 5.42 7.10 21.70
CA GLY A 711 5.82 7.33 23.10
C GLY A 711 6.12 6.13 23.97
N ILE A 712 6.35 4.96 23.37
CA ILE A 712 6.86 3.77 24.08
C ILE A 712 8.01 3.16 23.28
N SER A 713 9.10 2.81 23.97
CA SER A 713 10.22 2.04 23.44
C SER A 713 10.56 0.98 24.47
N ILE A 714 10.41 -0.31 24.11
CA ILE A 714 10.78 -1.44 24.97
C ILE A 714 12.11 -2.02 24.48
N GLU A 715 13.15 -1.96 25.30
CA GLU A 715 14.51 -2.37 24.93
C GLU A 715 15.11 -3.44 25.84
N HIS A 716 14.71 -3.48 27.11
CA HIS A 716 15.16 -4.42 28.15
C HIS A 716 16.69 -4.57 28.23
N ARG A 717 17.43 -3.46 28.10
CA ARG A 717 18.90 -3.48 28.02
C ARG A 717 19.59 -4.07 29.25
N ASP A 718 18.96 -3.94 30.42
CA ASP A 718 19.49 -4.40 31.70
C ASP A 718 19.01 -5.84 32.04
N HIS A 719 18.34 -6.52 31.11
CA HIS A 719 17.88 -7.89 31.26
C HIS A 719 18.77 -8.86 30.46
N GLU A 720 19.17 -9.97 31.08
CA GLU A 720 20.06 -10.97 30.46
C GLU A 720 19.41 -11.68 29.25
N GLU A 721 18.09 -11.87 29.29
CA GLU A 721 17.31 -12.51 28.23
C GLU A 721 16.21 -11.58 27.71
N THR A 722 15.91 -11.69 26.42
CA THR A 722 14.78 -10.97 25.80
C THR A 722 13.46 -11.54 26.29
N HIS A 723 12.59 -10.68 26.83
CA HIS A 723 11.31 -11.11 27.41
C HIS A 723 10.28 -11.53 26.37
N PHE A 724 9.99 -10.68 25.38
CA PHE A 724 9.03 -11.00 24.30
C PHE A 724 9.69 -11.80 23.18
N THR A 725 9.00 -12.81 22.66
CA THR A 725 9.55 -13.70 21.62
C THR A 725 8.81 -13.56 20.28
N LEU A 726 7.56 -13.08 20.29
CA LEU A 726 6.76 -12.80 19.09
C LEU A 726 6.11 -11.43 19.14
N GLY A 727 6.28 -10.67 18.05
CA GLY A 727 5.50 -9.47 17.79
C GLY A 727 4.31 -9.80 16.88
N ALA A 728 3.20 -9.10 17.04
CA ALA A 728 2.03 -9.34 16.19
C ALA A 728 1.28 -8.04 15.88
N PHE A 729 0.56 -8.04 14.76
CA PHE A 729 -0.30 -6.91 14.37
C PHE A 729 -1.62 -7.38 13.74
N ILE A 730 -2.75 -6.80 14.15
CA ILE A 730 -4.04 -6.97 13.47
C ILE A 730 -4.66 -5.60 13.16
N GLY A 731 -5.02 -5.35 11.89
CA GLY A 731 -5.67 -4.11 11.50
C GLY A 731 -6.23 -4.10 10.08
N ASN A 732 -6.99 -3.06 9.76
CA ASN A 732 -7.55 -2.81 8.43
C ASN A 732 -7.38 -1.36 7.95
N GLY A 733 -6.77 -0.46 8.72
CA GLY A 733 -6.58 0.95 8.32
C GLY A 733 -7.84 1.80 8.45
N ASN A 734 -8.77 1.41 9.34
CA ASN A 734 -9.97 2.19 9.58
C ASN A 734 -9.72 3.50 10.35
N SER A 735 -8.81 3.46 11.30
CA SER A 735 -8.47 4.49 12.28
C SER A 735 -7.02 4.93 12.14
N ILE A 736 -6.11 4.02 11.80
CA ILE A 736 -4.66 4.28 11.68
C ILE A 736 -4.17 4.23 10.23
N THR A 737 -3.07 4.88 9.94
CA THR A 737 -2.36 4.81 8.66
C THR A 737 -1.37 3.64 8.63
N PRO A 738 -0.85 3.24 7.46
CA PRO A 738 0.24 2.25 7.37
C PRO A 738 1.48 2.64 8.18
N ALA A 739 1.84 3.94 8.18
CA ALA A 739 2.97 4.44 8.96
C ALA A 739 2.73 4.24 10.46
N ASP A 740 1.54 4.58 10.97
CA ASP A 740 1.16 4.31 12.37
C ASP A 740 1.28 2.81 12.72
N ALA A 741 0.83 1.92 11.83
CA ALA A 741 0.91 0.47 12.03
C ALA A 741 2.36 -0.04 12.08
N ALA A 742 3.22 0.43 11.17
CA ALA A 742 4.65 0.13 11.19
C ALA A 742 5.32 0.59 12.50
N GLN A 743 4.89 1.74 13.02
CA GLN A 743 5.38 2.23 14.31
C GLN A 743 4.90 1.40 15.50
N MET A 744 3.64 0.95 15.48
CA MET A 744 3.08 0.06 16.50
C MET A 744 3.81 -1.29 16.53
N LEU A 745 4.18 -1.83 15.36
CA LEU A 745 4.94 -3.07 15.22
C LEU A 745 6.35 -2.98 15.85
N ARG A 746 7.01 -1.82 15.76
CA ARG A 746 8.39 -1.64 16.23
C ARG A 746 8.52 -1.14 17.67
N ARG A 747 7.50 -1.31 18.53
CA ARG A 747 7.55 -0.81 19.93
C ARG A 747 8.53 -1.59 20.81
N VAL A 748 8.62 -2.90 20.61
CA VAL A 748 9.66 -3.75 21.21
C VAL A 748 10.83 -3.85 20.23
N ARG A 749 11.98 -3.28 20.59
CA ARG A 749 13.06 -2.98 19.63
C ARG A 749 13.88 -4.21 19.24
N TYR A 750 14.02 -5.17 20.15
CA TYR A 750 14.77 -6.41 19.93
C TYR A 750 14.01 -7.49 19.17
N LEU A 751 12.68 -7.37 19.00
CA LEU A 751 11.88 -8.36 18.28
C LEU A 751 12.27 -8.41 16.79
N THR A 752 12.42 -9.64 16.28
CA THR A 752 12.78 -9.94 14.89
C THR A 752 11.79 -10.89 14.19
N ARG A 753 10.83 -11.49 14.92
CA ARG A 753 9.76 -12.34 14.38
C ARG A 753 8.40 -11.66 14.57
N PHE A 754 7.61 -11.61 13.50
CA PHE A 754 6.29 -11.00 13.52
C PHE A 754 5.20 -11.80 12.78
N ALA A 755 3.97 -11.73 13.29
CA ALA A 755 2.77 -12.21 12.60
C ALA A 755 1.83 -11.02 12.28
N ILE A 756 1.37 -10.90 11.03
CA ILE A 756 0.59 -9.74 10.54
C ILE A 756 -0.74 -10.17 9.94
N GLY A 757 -1.83 -9.63 10.48
CA GLY A 757 -3.21 -9.86 10.06
C GLY A 757 -3.82 -8.64 9.38
N LEU A 758 -4.09 -8.73 8.08
CA LEU A 758 -4.59 -7.63 7.26
C LEU A 758 -6.06 -7.85 6.87
N LEU A 759 -6.95 -7.15 7.55
CA LEU A 759 -8.40 -7.28 7.32
C LEU A 759 -8.88 -6.32 6.22
N PRO A 760 -9.98 -6.64 5.51
CA PRO A 760 -10.59 -5.75 4.53
C PRO A 760 -11.09 -4.43 5.17
N ASN A 761 -11.05 -3.36 4.39
CA ASN A 761 -11.67 -2.09 4.76
C ASN A 761 -12.53 -1.53 3.62
N THR A 762 -13.34 -0.53 3.96
CA THR A 762 -14.26 0.16 3.03
C THR A 762 -13.86 1.62 2.80
N LYS A 763 -12.60 1.98 3.10
CA LYS A 763 -12.11 3.34 2.98
C LYS A 763 -12.02 3.77 1.53
N VAL A 764 -12.11 5.08 1.35
CA VAL A 764 -12.27 5.74 0.07
C VAL A 764 -11.03 6.58 -0.16
N GLY A 765 -10.17 6.15 -1.10
CA GLY A 765 -8.98 6.89 -1.51
C GLY A 765 -9.26 7.88 -2.64
N GLN A 766 -8.20 8.26 -3.37
CA GLN A 766 -8.21 9.24 -4.47
C GLN A 766 -8.78 10.61 -4.08
N GLN A 767 -8.47 11.05 -2.86
CA GLN A 767 -8.76 12.39 -2.38
C GLN A 767 -7.62 13.33 -2.80
N HIS A 768 -7.97 14.59 -3.11
CA HIS A 768 -7.03 15.62 -3.51
C HIS A 768 -7.13 16.82 -2.55
N PRO A 769 -6.00 17.38 -2.06
CA PRO A 769 -6.00 18.50 -1.12
C PRO A 769 -6.80 19.72 -1.62
N ASP A 770 -6.55 20.16 -2.86
CA ASP A 770 -7.24 21.33 -3.45
C ASP A 770 -8.77 21.23 -3.46
N ALA A 771 -9.32 20.03 -3.62
CA ALA A 771 -10.77 19.87 -3.63
C ALA A 771 -11.36 19.93 -2.22
N ILE A 772 -10.61 19.49 -1.21
CA ILE A 772 -10.99 19.66 0.19
C ILE A 772 -10.98 21.14 0.54
N LEU A 773 -9.91 21.86 0.18
CA LEU A 773 -9.79 23.31 0.38
C LEU A 773 -10.93 24.07 -0.27
N LYS A 774 -11.12 23.86 -1.58
CA LYS A 774 -12.15 24.57 -2.34
C LYS A 774 -13.56 24.29 -1.82
N ALA A 775 -13.82 23.06 -1.37
CA ALA A 775 -15.09 22.72 -0.75
C ALA A 775 -15.29 23.45 0.58
N ALA A 776 -14.26 23.55 1.42
CA ALA A 776 -14.31 24.31 2.67
C ALA A 776 -14.53 25.82 2.44
N GLU A 777 -13.80 26.42 1.49
CA GLU A 777 -13.99 27.83 1.12
C GLU A 777 -15.43 28.10 0.62
N THR A 778 -15.95 27.19 -0.20
CA THR A 778 -17.33 27.30 -0.70
C THR A 778 -18.34 27.17 0.42
N ALA A 779 -18.14 26.24 1.36
CA ALA A 779 -18.99 26.08 2.54
C ALA A 779 -18.95 27.32 3.44
N ALA A 780 -17.77 27.91 3.68
CA ALA A 780 -17.61 29.16 4.42
C ALA A 780 -18.37 30.31 3.75
N ARG A 781 -18.26 30.44 2.42
CA ARG A 781 -18.97 31.45 1.64
C ARG A 781 -20.48 31.31 1.76
N ILE A 782 -21.00 30.08 1.72
CA ILE A 782 -22.43 29.80 1.90
C ILE A 782 -22.92 30.28 3.27
N GLU A 783 -22.09 30.25 4.32
CA GLU A 783 -22.46 30.78 5.64
C GLU A 783 -22.21 32.29 5.80
N GLY A 784 -21.71 32.98 4.77
CA GLY A 784 -21.43 34.41 4.77
C GLY A 784 -20.00 34.79 5.20
N ASN A 785 -19.10 33.81 5.37
CA ASN A 785 -17.70 34.05 5.68
C ASN A 785 -16.84 33.89 4.41
N HIS A 786 -16.13 34.95 4.01
CA HIS A 786 -15.31 34.99 2.80
C HIS A 786 -13.80 34.82 3.05
N ALA A 787 -13.39 34.35 4.23
CA ALA A 787 -11.98 34.16 4.54
C ALA A 787 -11.30 33.18 3.55
N PRO A 788 -10.18 33.58 2.91
CA PRO A 788 -9.42 32.69 2.03
C PRO A 788 -8.75 31.56 2.84
N ALA A 789 -8.50 30.42 2.20
CA ALA A 789 -7.72 29.36 2.81
C ALA A 789 -6.31 29.85 3.23
N THR A 790 -5.88 29.46 4.43
CA THR A 790 -4.55 29.76 4.97
C THR A 790 -3.54 28.65 4.69
N GLY A 791 -2.26 28.88 4.98
CA GLY A 791 -1.24 27.82 4.94
C GLY A 791 -1.57 26.64 5.86
N PHE A 792 -2.17 26.92 7.03
CA PHE A 792 -2.69 25.89 7.94
C PHE A 792 -3.81 25.06 7.30
N ASP A 793 -4.76 25.70 6.62
CA ASP A 793 -5.83 24.99 5.92
C ASP A 793 -5.27 24.07 4.83
N ALA A 794 -4.25 24.53 4.09
CA ALA A 794 -3.59 23.73 3.06
C ALA A 794 -2.90 22.50 3.67
N LEU A 795 -2.21 22.66 4.79
CA LEU A 795 -1.61 21.56 5.55
C LEU A 795 -2.67 20.53 5.98
N VAL A 796 -3.78 20.98 6.60
CA VAL A 796 -4.87 20.11 7.05
C VAL A 796 -5.52 19.36 5.88
N ALA A 797 -5.73 20.03 4.76
CA ALA A 797 -6.27 19.40 3.56
C ALA A 797 -5.34 18.34 2.99
N ASP A 798 -4.02 18.58 3.00
CA ASP A 798 -3.01 17.61 2.57
C ASP A 798 -2.95 16.39 3.49
N ILE A 799 -2.93 16.59 4.81
CA ILE A 799 -2.97 15.51 5.82
C ILE A 799 -4.21 14.64 5.59
N ARG A 800 -5.39 15.25 5.46
CA ARG A 800 -6.66 14.51 5.26
C ARG A 800 -6.68 13.71 3.96
N ALA A 801 -6.22 14.30 2.86
CA ALA A 801 -6.15 13.62 1.57
C ALA A 801 -5.18 12.44 1.63
N SER A 802 -3.97 12.68 2.14
CA SER A 802 -2.93 11.66 2.29
C SER A 802 -3.37 10.51 3.20
N HIS A 803 -3.94 10.81 4.37
CA HIS A 803 -4.48 9.79 5.28
C HIS A 803 -5.61 8.99 4.65
N ALA A 804 -6.55 9.64 3.94
CA ALA A 804 -7.64 8.93 3.28
C ALA A 804 -7.12 7.98 2.19
N ASN A 805 -6.12 8.42 1.43
CA ASN A 805 -5.49 7.63 0.36
C ASN A 805 -4.71 6.44 0.93
N ALA A 806 -3.87 6.67 1.95
CA ALA A 806 -3.08 5.62 2.60
C ALA A 806 -3.97 4.57 3.30
N LYS A 807 -5.06 5.00 3.96
CA LYS A 807 -6.03 4.11 4.61
C LYS A 807 -6.82 3.27 3.60
N ALA A 808 -7.11 3.80 2.42
CA ALA A 808 -7.82 3.07 1.38
C ALA A 808 -7.01 1.93 0.78
N ASP A 809 -5.68 2.04 0.77
CA ASP A 809 -4.76 1.02 0.27
C ASP A 809 -3.91 0.38 1.39
N PHE A 810 -4.48 0.36 2.60
CA PHE A 810 -3.73 0.10 3.84
C PHE A 810 -2.88 -1.17 3.81
N ALA A 811 -3.46 -2.29 3.38
CA ALA A 811 -2.80 -3.59 3.41
C ALA A 811 -1.56 -3.64 2.51
N ALA A 812 -1.67 -3.17 1.27
CA ALA A 812 -0.54 -3.11 0.35
C ALA A 812 0.48 -2.07 0.78
N ALA A 813 0.02 -0.89 1.20
CA ALA A 813 0.87 0.20 1.65
C ALA A 813 1.73 -0.18 2.87
N LEU A 814 1.16 -0.90 3.84
CA LEU A 814 1.92 -1.38 4.99
C LEU A 814 3.02 -2.37 4.57
N LEU A 815 2.69 -3.35 3.72
CA LEU A 815 3.67 -4.34 3.27
C LEU A 815 4.82 -3.67 2.49
N TRP A 816 4.54 -2.72 1.59
CA TRP A 816 5.59 -1.98 0.88
C TRP A 816 6.45 -1.10 1.80
N GLN A 817 5.87 -0.50 2.85
CA GLN A 817 6.63 0.26 3.83
C GLN A 817 7.55 -0.63 4.67
N LEU A 818 7.09 -1.83 5.05
CA LEU A 818 7.91 -2.80 5.78
C LEU A 818 9.03 -3.36 4.89
N GLU A 819 8.72 -3.69 3.63
CA GLU A 819 9.73 -4.11 2.64
C GLU A 819 10.79 -3.03 2.43
N ALA A 820 10.38 -1.77 2.25
CA ALA A 820 11.30 -0.63 2.13
C ALA A 820 12.13 -0.38 3.41
N ALA A 821 11.65 -0.85 4.56
CA ALA A 821 12.39 -0.83 5.83
C ALA A 821 13.31 -2.06 6.03
N GLY A 822 13.44 -2.93 5.01
CA GLY A 822 14.34 -4.09 5.02
C GLY A 822 13.77 -5.34 5.68
N TRP A 823 12.45 -5.44 5.83
CA TRP A 823 11.80 -6.63 6.40
C TRP A 823 11.68 -7.73 5.35
N GLU A 824 11.90 -8.98 5.76
CA GLU A 824 11.58 -10.14 4.96
C GLU A 824 10.13 -10.56 5.22
N LEU A 825 9.29 -10.46 4.19
CA LEU A 825 7.86 -10.74 4.27
C LEU A 825 7.51 -12.02 3.51
N SER A 826 6.73 -12.90 4.14
CA SER A 826 6.19 -14.11 3.54
C SER A 826 4.69 -14.25 3.81
N ARG A 827 3.94 -14.80 2.84
CA ARG A 827 2.52 -15.08 3.01
C ARG A 827 2.34 -16.37 3.82
N ALA A 828 1.39 -16.39 4.75
CA ALA A 828 0.98 -17.60 5.44
C ALA A 828 0.33 -18.61 4.47
N THR A 829 0.73 -19.88 4.51
CA THR A 829 0.25 -20.92 3.60
C THR A 829 -0.94 -21.70 4.16
N ASN A 830 -1.02 -21.89 5.48
CA ASN A 830 -2.08 -22.62 6.17
C ASN A 830 -2.61 -21.76 7.31
N VAL A 831 -3.84 -21.26 7.19
CA VAL A 831 -4.49 -20.47 8.24
C VAL A 831 -5.65 -21.28 8.82
N ASP A 832 -5.52 -21.68 10.09
CA ASP A 832 -6.58 -22.37 10.82
C ASP A 832 -7.56 -21.38 11.43
N ASN A 833 -8.84 -21.51 11.07
CA ASN A 833 -9.91 -20.65 11.55
C ASN A 833 -10.55 -21.13 12.87
N ALA A 834 -10.02 -22.17 13.52
CA ALA A 834 -10.58 -22.78 14.73
C ALA A 834 -10.97 -21.76 15.82
N TYR A 835 -10.19 -20.69 16.00
CA TYR A 835 -10.39 -19.69 17.06
C TYR A 835 -11.29 -18.51 16.67
N ILE A 836 -11.75 -18.43 15.41
CA ILE A 836 -12.55 -17.28 14.94
C ILE A 836 -13.95 -17.29 15.54
N ASP A 837 -14.58 -18.45 15.63
CA ASP A 837 -15.93 -18.55 16.21
C ASP A 837 -15.92 -18.28 17.71
N ALA A 838 -14.87 -18.73 18.42
CA ALA A 838 -14.65 -18.38 19.83
C ALA A 838 -14.47 -16.86 20.01
N LEU A 839 -13.66 -16.20 19.17
CA LEU A 839 -13.51 -14.74 19.20
C LEU A 839 -14.83 -14.01 18.97
N ARG A 840 -15.67 -14.49 18.04
CA ARG A 840 -17.00 -13.91 17.77
C ARG A 840 -17.92 -14.07 18.97
N GLN A 841 -17.87 -15.21 19.66
CA GLN A 841 -18.64 -15.43 20.88
C GLN A 841 -18.21 -14.47 21.99
N VAL A 842 -16.91 -14.36 22.27
CA VAL A 842 -16.37 -13.40 23.26
C VAL A 842 -16.82 -11.96 22.94
N GLN A 843 -16.78 -11.56 21.67
CA GLN A 843 -17.25 -10.24 21.25
C GLN A 843 -18.76 -10.04 21.43
N ALA A 844 -19.57 -11.09 21.33
CA ALA A 844 -21.00 -11.03 21.61
C ALA A 844 -21.21 -10.84 23.13
N ASP A 845 -20.60 -11.68 23.94
CA ASP A 845 -20.74 -11.66 25.40
C ASP A 845 -20.29 -10.33 26.01
N MET A 846 -19.16 -9.78 25.54
CA MET A 846 -18.67 -8.46 25.99
C MET A 846 -19.63 -7.32 25.62
N ARG A 847 -20.26 -7.38 24.44
CA ARG A 847 -21.23 -6.36 24.02
C ARG A 847 -22.50 -6.42 24.87
N ASP A 848 -22.96 -7.61 25.19
CA ASP A 848 -24.14 -7.81 26.03
C ASP A 848 -23.85 -7.36 27.47
N HIS A 849 -22.68 -7.70 28.02
CA HIS A 849 -22.26 -7.21 29.34
C HIS A 849 -22.15 -5.67 29.39
N HIS A 850 -21.52 -5.05 28.39
CA HIS A 850 -21.40 -3.58 28.32
C HIS A 850 -22.77 -2.90 28.22
N ARG A 851 -23.71 -3.49 27.46
CA ARG A 851 -25.09 -3.01 27.38
C ARG A 851 -25.79 -3.05 28.73
N GLU A 852 -25.70 -4.15 29.46
CA GLU A 852 -26.30 -4.25 30.80
C GLU A 852 -25.65 -3.26 31.78
N ALA A 853 -24.34 -3.07 31.71
CA ALA A 853 -23.64 -2.11 32.55
C ALA A 853 -24.03 -0.66 32.25
N LEU A 854 -24.22 -0.28 30.98
CA LEU A 854 -24.74 1.04 30.59
C LEU A 854 -26.15 1.29 31.15
N LYS A 855 -27.02 0.28 31.15
CA LYS A 855 -28.39 0.38 31.71
C LYS A 855 -28.36 0.53 33.23
N ALA A 856 -27.48 -0.21 33.90
CA ALA A 856 -27.31 -0.16 35.36
C ALA A 856 -26.55 1.09 35.85
N ALA A 857 -25.87 1.82 34.96
CA ALA A 857 -25.04 2.96 35.34
C ALA A 857 -25.88 4.09 35.98
N PRO A 858 -25.47 4.60 37.16
CA PRO A 858 -26.17 5.70 37.82
C PRO A 858 -26.23 6.95 36.96
N ILE A 859 -27.19 7.81 37.25
CA ILE A 859 -27.41 9.06 36.53
C ILE A 859 -26.51 10.13 37.16
N LEU A 860 -25.54 10.62 36.38
CA LEU A 860 -24.65 11.70 36.79
C LEU A 860 -25.17 13.07 36.35
N THR A 861 -25.03 14.05 37.23
CA THR A 861 -25.06 15.48 36.89
C THR A 861 -23.83 15.88 36.06
N ASP A 862 -23.90 17.04 35.39
CA ASP A 862 -22.76 17.58 34.62
C ASP A 862 -21.52 17.81 35.52
N ASP A 863 -21.71 18.33 36.74
CA ASP A 863 -20.62 18.59 37.68
C ASP A 863 -19.94 17.31 38.19
N GLU A 864 -20.72 16.27 38.49
CA GLU A 864 -20.19 14.96 38.89
C GLU A 864 -19.45 14.29 37.73
N ALA A 865 -19.99 14.37 36.51
CA ALA A 865 -19.33 13.86 35.32
C ALA A 865 -18.00 14.60 35.09
N ASP A 866 -17.97 15.92 35.24
CA ASP A 866 -16.75 16.72 35.09
C ASP A 866 -15.73 16.43 36.20
N ALA A 867 -16.16 16.26 37.45
CA ALA A 867 -15.28 15.84 38.55
C ALA A 867 -14.67 14.46 38.28
N LEU A 868 -15.48 13.51 37.79
CA LEU A 868 -15.01 12.18 37.43
C LEU A 868 -14.08 12.19 36.22
N ASN A 869 -14.32 13.08 35.25
CA ASN A 869 -13.48 13.23 34.07
C ASN A 869 -12.11 13.87 34.39
N ARG A 870 -12.01 14.65 35.49
CA ARG A 870 -10.75 15.18 36.04
C ARG A 870 -9.92 14.13 36.78
N ASN A 871 -10.52 13.01 37.21
CA ASN A 871 -9.82 11.95 37.91
C ASN A 871 -8.92 11.14 36.95
N THR A 872 -7.62 11.10 37.23
CA THR A 872 -6.62 10.37 36.43
C THR A 872 -6.65 8.86 36.64
N LYS A 873 -7.26 8.37 37.73
CA LYS A 873 -7.42 6.93 38.04
C LYS A 873 -8.90 6.59 38.18
N ARG A 874 -9.47 5.91 37.18
CA ARG A 874 -10.89 5.54 37.11
C ARG A 874 -11.06 4.02 37.06
N THR A 875 -12.09 3.51 37.72
CA THR A 875 -12.52 2.12 37.56
C THR A 875 -13.29 1.94 36.24
N GLU A 876 -13.45 0.70 35.80
CA GLU A 876 -14.25 0.37 34.62
C GLU A 876 -15.70 0.88 34.73
N LEU A 877 -16.33 0.69 35.89
CA LEU A 877 -17.65 1.22 36.18
C LEU A 877 -17.73 2.74 36.03
N GLN A 878 -16.71 3.47 36.50
CA GLN A 878 -16.63 4.93 36.37
C GLN A 878 -16.49 5.37 34.91
N SER A 879 -15.74 4.64 34.09
CA SER A 879 -15.67 4.90 32.64
C SER A 879 -17.04 4.69 31.97
N ILE A 880 -17.75 3.61 32.32
CA ILE A 880 -19.10 3.31 31.83
C ILE A 880 -20.09 4.39 32.26
N MET A 881 -19.98 4.91 33.49
CA MET A 881 -20.81 6.02 33.97
C MET A 881 -20.66 7.30 33.12
N LEU A 882 -19.43 7.63 32.71
CA LEU A 882 -19.16 8.77 31.82
C LEU A 882 -19.71 8.55 30.41
N GLU A 883 -19.60 7.33 29.90
CA GLU A 883 -20.18 6.96 28.61
C GLU A 883 -21.72 7.05 28.63
N ALA A 884 -22.36 6.48 29.64
CA ALA A 884 -23.79 6.57 29.85
C ALA A 884 -24.26 8.02 29.98
N HIS A 885 -23.52 8.87 30.70
CA HIS A 885 -23.80 10.31 30.79
C HIS A 885 -23.70 11.00 29.41
N ARG A 886 -22.65 10.72 28.60
CA ARG A 886 -22.52 11.26 27.24
C ARG A 886 -23.66 10.83 26.33
N LEU A 887 -24.08 9.56 26.42
CA LEU A 887 -25.22 9.03 25.67
C LEU A 887 -26.50 9.77 26.05
N ARG A 888 -26.81 9.89 27.35
CA ARG A 888 -27.97 10.63 27.85
C ARG A 888 -28.00 12.06 27.31
N ARG A 889 -26.88 12.78 27.43
CA ARG A 889 -26.74 14.15 26.92
C ARG A 889 -26.89 14.20 25.40
N GLY A 890 -26.31 13.24 24.68
CA GLY A 890 -26.35 13.16 23.23
C GLY A 890 -27.73 12.90 22.63
N LEU A 891 -28.63 12.23 23.37
CA LEU A 891 -30.01 11.93 22.96
C LEU A 891 -31.08 12.78 23.67
N GLY A 892 -30.67 13.71 24.55
CA GLY A 892 -31.61 14.55 25.33
C GLY A 892 -32.31 13.83 26.49
N LEU A 893 -31.78 12.69 26.95
CA LEU A 893 -32.31 11.88 28.05
C LEU A 893 -31.73 12.29 29.42
N ILE A 894 -31.51 13.59 29.64
CA ILE A 894 -30.92 14.10 30.88
C ILE A 894 -31.83 13.72 32.05
N GLY A 895 -31.26 13.10 33.09
CA GLY A 895 -32.02 12.66 34.26
C GLY A 895 -32.81 11.35 34.07
N GLN A 896 -32.73 10.68 32.93
CA GLN A 896 -33.53 9.49 32.61
C GLN A 896 -32.69 8.19 32.56
N PRO A 897 -33.29 7.02 32.87
CA PRO A 897 -32.62 5.73 32.68
C PRO A 897 -32.39 5.42 31.20
N LEU A 898 -31.35 4.64 30.91
CA LEU A 898 -31.06 4.18 29.55
C LEU A 898 -31.90 2.95 29.21
N THR A 899 -32.41 2.90 27.98
CA THR A 899 -33.18 1.77 27.45
C THR A 899 -32.41 1.10 26.32
N ASP A 900 -32.75 -0.15 25.99
CA ASP A 900 -32.13 -0.85 24.86
C ASP A 900 -32.28 -0.07 23.54
N LYS A 901 -33.46 0.54 23.32
CA LYS A 901 -33.71 1.41 22.15
C LYS A 901 -32.77 2.61 22.08
N ALA A 902 -32.45 3.23 23.22
CA ALA A 902 -31.53 4.37 23.26
C ALA A 902 -30.09 3.94 22.97
N ILE A 903 -29.67 2.80 23.51
CA ILE A 903 -28.33 2.22 23.29
C ILE A 903 -28.18 1.81 21.82
N ASP A 904 -29.16 1.10 21.26
CA ASP A 904 -29.17 0.69 19.86
C ASP A 904 -29.11 1.87 18.90
N PHE A 905 -29.86 2.93 19.22
CA PHE A 905 -29.87 4.14 18.41
C PHE A 905 -28.55 4.91 18.53
N TRP A 906 -27.94 5.00 19.72
CA TRP A 906 -26.70 5.76 19.95
C TRP A 906 -25.54 5.33 19.04
N ASP A 907 -25.41 4.02 18.81
CA ASP A 907 -24.49 3.41 17.86
C ASP A 907 -23.04 3.93 18.01
N ASP A 908 -22.48 3.81 19.22
CA ASP A 908 -21.16 4.34 19.61
C ASP A 908 -20.98 5.84 19.29
N GLY A 909 -22.05 6.62 19.39
CA GLY A 909 -22.09 8.05 19.11
C GLY A 909 -22.25 8.42 17.64
N ARG A 910 -22.38 7.44 16.72
CA ARG A 910 -22.63 7.71 15.28
C ARG A 910 -23.96 8.43 15.06
N ALA A 911 -24.97 8.15 15.89
CA ALA A 911 -26.27 8.83 15.80
C ALA A 911 -26.18 10.34 16.00
N ALA A 912 -25.22 10.86 16.78
CA ALA A 912 -25.12 12.30 17.01
C ALA A 912 -24.94 13.08 15.69
N ARG A 913 -24.10 12.58 14.78
CA ARG A 913 -23.92 13.19 13.45
C ARG A 913 -25.12 12.96 12.53
N GLN A 914 -25.78 11.82 12.65
CA GLN A 914 -26.98 11.50 11.86
C GLN A 914 -28.15 12.43 12.24
N LEU A 915 -28.35 12.67 13.54
CA LEU A 915 -29.32 13.63 14.07
C LEU A 915 -29.02 15.06 13.61
N ASP A 916 -27.75 15.51 13.68
CA ASP A 916 -27.40 16.85 13.21
C ASP A 916 -27.66 17.02 11.70
N ARG A 917 -27.51 15.96 10.89
CA ARG A 917 -27.88 15.97 9.46
C ARG A 917 -29.38 15.95 9.24
N PHE A 918 -30.13 15.20 10.06
CA PHE A 918 -31.59 15.18 10.00
C PHE A 918 -32.21 16.53 10.39
N ASP A 919 -31.67 17.18 11.42
CA ASP A 919 -32.04 18.55 11.77
C ASP A 919 -31.73 19.52 10.63
N ALA A 920 -30.53 19.45 10.05
CA ALA A 920 -30.16 20.27 8.90
C ALA A 920 -31.10 20.04 7.70
N PHE A 921 -31.50 18.79 7.44
CA PHE A 921 -32.50 18.43 6.42
C PHE A 921 -33.87 19.09 6.67
N ARG A 922 -34.22 19.35 7.95
CA ARG A 922 -35.42 20.07 8.38
C ARG A 922 -35.25 21.60 8.44
N GLY A 923 -34.07 22.13 8.10
CA GLY A 923 -33.74 23.54 8.25
C GLY A 923 -33.51 23.99 9.71
N ILE A 924 -33.24 23.04 10.62
CA ILE A 924 -32.95 23.31 12.03
C ILE A 924 -31.46 23.08 12.25
N VAL A 925 -30.77 24.00 12.93
CA VAL A 925 -29.36 23.80 13.31
C VAL A 925 -29.13 24.21 14.76
N PRO A 926 -28.13 23.64 15.45
CA PRO A 926 -27.70 24.13 16.76
C PRO A 926 -27.28 25.60 16.66
N ASN A 927 -27.62 26.39 17.67
CA ASN A 927 -27.12 27.76 17.79
C ASN A 927 -25.64 27.72 18.21
N HIS A 928 -24.75 27.59 17.21
CA HIS A 928 -23.31 27.44 17.39
C HIS A 928 -22.58 28.29 16.37
N ASP A 929 -21.76 29.22 16.84
CA ASP A 929 -20.87 30.01 16.02
C ASP A 929 -19.46 29.40 16.05
N ASP A 930 -19.01 28.90 14.91
CA ASP A 930 -17.66 28.38 14.71
C ASP A 930 -16.83 29.27 13.76
N SER A 931 -17.22 30.53 13.55
CA SER A 931 -16.59 31.45 12.59
C SER A 931 -15.10 31.72 12.84
N ILE A 932 -14.66 31.65 14.09
CA ILE A 932 -13.24 31.80 14.48
C ILE A 932 -12.42 30.53 14.27
N THR A 933 -13.06 29.39 14.00
CA THR A 933 -12.39 28.12 13.73
C THR A 933 -11.85 28.13 12.30
N PRO A 934 -10.63 27.61 12.03
CA PRO A 934 -10.10 27.50 10.67
C PRO A 934 -11.08 26.81 9.74
N ILE A 935 -11.19 27.27 8.49
CA ILE A 935 -12.25 26.83 7.55
C ILE A 935 -12.23 25.31 7.36
N THR A 936 -11.06 24.68 7.36
CA THR A 936 -10.97 23.22 7.22
C THR A 936 -11.48 22.45 8.45
N GLN A 937 -11.64 23.07 9.61
CA GLN A 937 -12.10 22.42 10.85
C GLN A 937 -13.55 22.74 11.24
N ARG A 938 -14.21 23.64 10.51
CA ARG A 938 -15.61 24.03 10.76
C ARG A 938 -16.60 22.91 10.46
N ARG A 939 -17.76 22.95 11.12
CA ARG A 939 -18.82 21.94 10.98
C ARG A 939 -19.81 22.25 9.85
N TYR A 940 -19.95 23.53 9.50
CA TYR A 940 -20.77 24.01 8.38
C TYR A 940 -22.24 23.56 8.42
N LEU A 941 -22.86 23.54 9.61
CA LEU A 941 -24.24 23.05 9.76
C LEU A 941 -25.26 23.94 9.05
N THR A 942 -25.04 25.26 9.01
CA THR A 942 -25.92 26.20 8.28
C THR A 942 -25.75 26.03 6.77
N ALA A 943 -24.53 25.85 6.27
CA ALA A 943 -24.31 25.48 4.86
C ALA A 943 -24.91 24.11 4.53
N CYS A 944 -24.86 23.15 5.46
CA CYS A 944 -25.49 21.84 5.29
C CYS A 944 -27.01 21.96 5.13
N ALA A 945 -27.68 22.75 5.98
CA ALA A 945 -29.11 23.01 5.88
C ALA A 945 -29.51 23.69 4.56
N ARG A 946 -28.77 24.74 4.16
CA ARG A 946 -28.96 25.42 2.87
C ARG A 946 -28.74 24.49 1.68
N ALA A 947 -27.73 23.64 1.74
CA ALA A 947 -27.44 22.67 0.69
C ALA A 947 -28.51 21.57 0.58
N TYR A 948 -29.11 21.11 1.69
CA TYR A 948 -30.29 20.24 1.65
C TYR A 948 -31.51 20.94 1.01
N GLY A 949 -31.78 22.20 1.39
CA GLY A 949 -32.84 23.01 0.79
C GLY A 949 -32.68 23.19 -0.72
N TRP A 950 -31.46 23.46 -1.19
CA TRP A 950 -31.14 23.51 -2.61
C TRP A 950 -31.27 22.14 -3.30
N LEU A 951 -30.76 21.08 -2.67
CA LEU A 951 -30.75 19.73 -3.27
C LEU A 951 -32.18 19.24 -3.55
N PHE A 952 -33.11 19.53 -2.65
CA PHE A 952 -34.53 19.18 -2.76
C PHE A 952 -35.42 20.38 -3.15
N GLU A 953 -34.85 21.44 -3.70
CA GLU A 953 -35.63 22.61 -4.14
C GLU A 953 -36.71 22.20 -5.16
N ASN A 954 -37.94 22.66 -4.94
CA ASN A 954 -39.14 22.30 -5.71
C ASN A 954 -39.49 20.80 -5.68
N ILE A 955 -39.02 20.05 -4.68
CA ILE A 955 -39.38 18.65 -4.42
C ILE A 955 -39.99 18.56 -3.03
N ASP A 956 -41.30 18.30 -2.94
CA ASP A 956 -41.94 18.06 -1.66
C ASP A 956 -41.63 16.64 -1.18
N THR A 957 -40.71 16.52 -0.22
CA THR A 957 -40.31 15.23 0.36
C THR A 957 -41.31 14.68 1.37
N THR A 958 -42.38 15.42 1.69
CA THR A 958 -43.40 15.03 2.68
C THR A 958 -44.55 14.23 2.08
N GLU A 959 -44.81 14.37 0.77
CA GLU A 959 -45.88 13.62 0.10
C GLU A 959 -45.54 12.15 -0.16
N ALA A 960 -46.54 11.27 -0.07
CA ALA A 960 -46.36 9.85 -0.34
C ALA A 960 -46.03 9.57 -1.83
N GLY A 961 -44.85 9.02 -2.08
CA GLY A 961 -44.42 8.61 -3.41
C GLY A 961 -43.70 9.70 -4.22
N TRP A 962 -43.20 10.74 -3.54
CA TRP A 962 -42.50 11.88 -4.15
C TRP A 962 -41.28 11.48 -4.99
N LEU A 963 -40.57 10.40 -4.63
CA LEU A 963 -39.37 9.97 -5.32
C LEU A 963 -39.74 9.04 -6.48
N THR A 964 -39.76 9.58 -7.70
CA THR A 964 -39.81 8.81 -8.95
C THR A 964 -38.39 8.62 -9.52
N PRO A 965 -38.18 7.72 -10.50
CA PRO A 965 -36.89 7.61 -11.18
C PRO A 965 -36.38 8.97 -11.70
N ASP A 966 -37.27 9.82 -12.20
CA ASP A 966 -36.94 11.11 -12.80
C ASP A 966 -36.60 12.17 -11.76
N VAL A 967 -37.28 12.19 -10.62
CA VAL A 967 -36.84 12.99 -9.47
C VAL A 967 -35.45 12.53 -9.03
N ALA A 968 -35.22 11.22 -9.01
CA ALA A 968 -33.92 10.70 -8.63
C ALA A 968 -32.82 11.09 -9.63
N GLU A 969 -33.11 11.15 -10.94
CA GLU A 969 -32.20 11.68 -11.97
C GLU A 969 -31.90 13.16 -11.72
N LEU A 970 -32.92 13.99 -11.44
CA LEU A 970 -32.76 15.42 -11.13
C LEU A 970 -31.88 15.65 -9.89
N VAL A 971 -32.17 14.94 -8.79
CA VAL A 971 -31.39 15.02 -7.55
C VAL A 971 -29.95 14.54 -7.80
N LEU A 972 -29.77 13.47 -8.60
CA LEU A 972 -28.44 13.00 -8.98
C LEU A 972 -27.68 14.04 -9.80
N ASP A 973 -28.33 14.72 -10.75
CA ASP A 973 -27.69 15.76 -11.55
C ASP A 973 -27.27 16.95 -10.69
N ARG A 974 -28.09 17.36 -9.71
CA ARG A 974 -27.72 18.33 -8.68
C ARG A 974 -26.51 17.84 -7.88
N ILE A 975 -26.51 16.59 -7.41
CA ILE A 975 -25.35 16.01 -6.71
C ILE A 975 -24.07 16.10 -7.55
N MET A 976 -24.15 15.74 -8.82
CA MET A 976 -22.98 15.71 -9.71
C MET A 976 -22.42 17.12 -9.98
N GLN A 977 -23.23 18.17 -9.92
CA GLN A 977 -22.79 19.57 -10.08
C GLN A 977 -21.87 20.02 -8.93
N HIS A 978 -22.18 19.65 -7.69
CA HIS A 978 -21.45 20.12 -6.49
C HIS A 978 -20.93 18.99 -5.60
N ARG A 979 -20.57 17.86 -6.21
CA ARG A 979 -20.21 16.61 -5.53
C ARG A 979 -19.12 16.74 -4.44
N HIS A 980 -18.11 17.59 -4.66
CA HIS A 980 -17.01 17.79 -3.69
C HIS A 980 -17.49 18.55 -2.45
N LEU A 981 -18.27 19.62 -2.65
CA LEU A 981 -18.90 20.39 -1.58
C LEU A 981 -19.86 19.50 -0.78
N LEU A 982 -20.77 18.79 -1.45
CA LEU A 982 -21.75 17.94 -0.78
C LEU A 982 -21.07 16.79 -0.01
N ALA A 983 -19.94 16.27 -0.50
CA ALA A 983 -19.17 15.25 0.20
C ALA A 983 -18.45 15.84 1.43
N HIS A 984 -17.94 17.06 1.32
CA HIS A 984 -17.33 17.81 2.44
C HIS A 984 -18.35 18.10 3.55
N LEU A 985 -19.56 18.56 3.18
CA LEU A 985 -20.69 18.77 4.11
C LEU A 985 -21.28 17.46 4.67
N GLY A 986 -20.87 16.30 4.15
CA GLY A 986 -21.36 15.00 4.59
C GLY A 986 -22.81 14.68 4.20
N ILE A 987 -23.36 15.40 3.21
CA ILE A 987 -24.70 15.20 2.62
C ILE A 987 -24.71 14.00 1.68
N VAL A 988 -23.62 13.79 0.93
CA VAL A 988 -23.43 12.63 0.07
C VAL A 988 -22.29 11.75 0.58
N PRO A 989 -22.25 10.46 0.25
CA PRO A 989 -21.14 9.59 0.65
C PRO A 989 -19.78 10.09 0.14
N ARG A 990 -18.71 9.86 0.90
CA ARG A 990 -17.34 10.33 0.59
C ARG A 990 -16.82 9.95 -0.81
N LYS A 991 -17.35 8.87 -1.41
CA LYS A 991 -17.02 8.45 -2.79
C LYS A 991 -17.27 9.56 -3.83
N PHE A 992 -18.19 10.48 -3.58
CA PHE A 992 -18.48 11.62 -4.45
C PHE A 992 -17.38 12.69 -4.44
N GLY A 993 -16.49 12.68 -3.44
CA GLY A 993 -15.32 13.56 -3.36
C GLY A 993 -14.10 13.11 -4.17
N LYS A 994 -14.10 11.88 -4.72
CA LYS A 994 -12.95 11.29 -5.45
C LYS A 994 -12.59 12.05 -6.73
N PHE A 995 -11.32 12.07 -7.09
CA PHE A 995 -10.92 12.22 -8.50
C PHE A 995 -10.62 10.86 -9.10
N MET A 996 -10.94 10.68 -10.37
CA MET A 996 -10.36 9.56 -11.12
C MET A 996 -9.09 10.06 -11.79
N ILE A 997 -8.09 9.21 -11.95
CA ILE A 997 -6.82 9.54 -12.58
C ILE A 997 -6.71 8.68 -13.83
N THR A 998 -6.39 9.27 -14.98
CA THR A 998 -6.08 8.50 -16.21
C THR A 998 -4.71 7.84 -16.08
N LYS A 999 -4.36 6.96 -17.03
CA LYS A 999 -3.03 6.36 -17.10
C LYS A 999 -1.92 7.43 -17.12
N ASP A 1000 -2.16 8.57 -17.77
CA ASP A 1000 -1.17 9.66 -17.86
C ASP A 1000 -1.18 10.61 -16.65
N GLY A 1001 -1.73 10.19 -15.51
CA GLY A 1001 -1.78 11.01 -14.29
C GLY A 1001 -2.81 12.14 -14.32
N LYS A 1002 -3.64 12.24 -15.36
CA LYS A 1002 -4.61 13.34 -15.51
C LYS A 1002 -5.85 13.10 -14.65
N LEU A 1003 -6.20 14.06 -13.81
CA LEU A 1003 -7.44 14.04 -13.03
C LEU A 1003 -8.66 14.18 -13.98
N ILE A 1004 -9.58 13.22 -13.93
CA ILE A 1004 -10.88 13.24 -14.59
C ILE A 1004 -12.02 13.10 -13.57
N PRO A 1005 -13.22 13.62 -13.89
CA PRO A 1005 -14.37 13.53 -13.00
C PRO A 1005 -14.80 12.07 -12.78
N MET A 1006 -15.41 11.80 -11.63
CA MET A 1006 -16.08 10.52 -11.36
C MET A 1006 -17.16 10.22 -12.41
N LYS A 1007 -17.28 8.95 -12.84
CA LYS A 1007 -18.39 8.49 -13.70
C LYS A 1007 -19.73 8.72 -12.99
N ARG A 1008 -20.70 9.29 -13.71
CA ARG A 1008 -22.07 9.45 -13.22
C ARG A 1008 -22.66 8.07 -12.83
N PRO A 1009 -23.20 7.91 -11.61
CA PRO A 1009 -23.87 6.67 -11.21
C PRO A 1009 -25.06 6.30 -12.11
N GLU A 1010 -25.24 5.00 -12.34
CA GLU A 1010 -26.32 4.46 -13.20
C GLU A 1010 -27.61 4.13 -12.43
N ARG A 1011 -27.59 4.24 -11.09
CA ARG A 1011 -28.74 3.93 -10.22
C ARG A 1011 -29.14 5.15 -9.37
N PRO A 1012 -29.83 6.15 -9.95
CA PRO A 1012 -30.13 7.41 -9.27
C PRO A 1012 -30.94 7.22 -7.99
N VAL A 1013 -31.96 6.35 -8.00
CA VAL A 1013 -32.77 6.06 -6.79
C VAL A 1013 -31.91 5.54 -5.65
N LYS A 1014 -30.91 4.68 -5.94
CA LYS A 1014 -29.99 4.19 -4.92
C LYS A 1014 -29.12 5.32 -4.36
N VAL A 1015 -28.69 6.28 -5.19
CA VAL A 1015 -27.94 7.45 -4.73
C VAL A 1015 -28.79 8.31 -3.79
N VAL A 1016 -30.04 8.62 -4.16
CA VAL A 1016 -30.94 9.40 -3.28
C VAL A 1016 -31.22 8.64 -1.98
N SER A 1017 -31.41 7.32 -2.05
CA SER A 1017 -31.53 6.47 -0.86
C SER A 1017 -30.29 6.54 0.04
N ASP A 1018 -29.08 6.54 -0.53
CA ASP A 1018 -27.83 6.67 0.24
C ASP A 1018 -27.74 8.05 0.94
N VAL A 1019 -28.20 9.12 0.27
CA VAL A 1019 -28.25 10.48 0.85
C VAL A 1019 -29.22 10.56 2.02
N LEU A 1020 -30.43 10.01 1.86
CA LEU A 1020 -31.43 9.96 2.91
C LEU A 1020 -30.97 9.11 4.11
N ALA A 1021 -30.29 8.00 3.86
CA ALA A 1021 -29.75 7.13 4.91
C ALA A 1021 -28.70 7.85 5.79
N LEU A 1022 -27.93 8.81 5.23
CA LEU A 1022 -27.00 9.63 6.01
C LEU A 1022 -27.72 10.55 7.03
N ALA A 1023 -28.98 10.89 6.77
CA ALA A 1023 -29.89 11.60 7.68
C ALA A 1023 -30.83 10.64 8.45
N GLY A 1024 -30.56 9.32 8.43
CA GLY A 1024 -31.35 8.32 9.17
C GLY A 1024 -32.68 7.94 8.54
N LEU A 1025 -32.92 8.34 7.29
CA LEU A 1025 -34.18 8.10 6.59
C LEU A 1025 -34.07 6.91 5.63
N SER A 1026 -35.02 5.99 5.72
CA SER A 1026 -35.19 4.86 4.80
C SER A 1026 -36.36 5.08 3.85
N ILE A 1027 -36.27 4.53 2.64
CA ILE A 1027 -37.34 4.60 1.64
C ILE A 1027 -37.98 3.23 1.40
N LYS A 1028 -39.29 3.22 1.15
CA LYS A 1028 -40.05 2.06 0.69
C LYS A 1028 -40.57 2.26 -0.73
N ALA A 1029 -40.54 1.20 -1.53
CA ALA A 1029 -41.06 1.20 -2.89
C ALA A 1029 -42.55 0.83 -2.90
N LYS A 1030 -43.34 1.50 -3.74
CA LYS A 1030 -44.73 1.15 -4.06
C LYS A 1030 -44.94 1.22 -5.57
N ARG A 1031 -45.74 0.30 -6.13
CA ARG A 1031 -46.18 0.40 -7.53
C ARG A 1031 -47.41 1.31 -7.58
N ARG A 1032 -47.40 2.31 -8.46
CA ARG A 1032 -48.52 3.24 -8.65
C ARG A 1032 -48.82 3.38 -10.14
N ARG A 1033 -50.10 3.40 -10.50
CA ARG A 1033 -50.56 3.68 -11.85
C ARG A 1033 -50.55 5.21 -12.04
N CYS A 1034 -49.84 5.70 -13.05
CA CYS A 1034 -49.77 7.13 -13.38
C CYS A 1034 -50.77 7.46 -14.50
N ASP A 1035 -51.60 8.46 -14.29
CA ASP A 1035 -52.50 8.97 -15.33
C ASP A 1035 -51.73 9.89 -16.28
N THR A 1036 -51.77 9.58 -17.58
CA THR A 1036 -51.04 10.30 -18.63
C THR A 1036 -51.68 11.63 -19.04
N THR A 1037 -52.80 12.03 -18.43
CA THR A 1037 -53.64 13.15 -18.88
C THR A 1037 -53.47 14.45 -18.07
N GLY A 1038 -52.68 14.45 -17.00
CA GLY A 1038 -52.37 15.65 -16.21
C GLY A 1038 -50.95 16.16 -16.48
N VAL A 1039 -50.82 17.22 -17.29
CA VAL A 1039 -49.55 17.90 -17.56
C VAL A 1039 -49.16 18.75 -16.35
N ASN A 1040 -48.34 18.21 -15.46
CA ASN A 1040 -47.52 19.00 -14.52
C ASN A 1040 -46.07 18.91 -14.98
N THR A 1041 -45.74 19.51 -16.11
CA THR A 1041 -44.35 19.76 -16.49
C THR A 1041 -43.77 20.84 -15.60
N LEU A 1042 -42.49 20.69 -15.20
CA LEU A 1042 -41.70 21.67 -14.42
C LEU A 1042 -41.91 23.10 -14.94
N GLY A 1043 -42.84 23.80 -14.31
CA GLY A 1043 -43.38 25.07 -14.76
C GLY A 1043 -44.46 25.55 -13.79
N ASN A 1044 -44.02 25.82 -12.55
CA ASN A 1044 -44.80 26.40 -11.45
C ASN A 1044 -45.77 25.45 -10.71
N SER A 1045 -45.64 25.47 -9.37
CA SER A 1045 -46.52 24.91 -8.33
C SER A 1045 -46.51 23.39 -8.07
N THR A 1046 -46.13 23.04 -6.83
CA THR A 1046 -46.61 21.91 -5.98
C THR A 1046 -46.88 20.56 -6.66
N GLY A 1047 -45.99 20.10 -7.55
CA GLY A 1047 -46.23 18.91 -8.37
C GLY A 1047 -45.34 17.73 -8.01
N SER A 1048 -45.94 16.61 -7.66
CA SER A 1048 -45.33 15.28 -7.84
C SER A 1048 -44.79 15.17 -9.28
N VAL A 1049 -43.51 14.89 -9.45
CA VAL A 1049 -42.89 14.82 -10.78
C VAL A 1049 -43.29 13.52 -11.46
N THR A 1050 -44.10 13.62 -12.50
CA THR A 1050 -44.31 12.52 -13.46
C THR A 1050 -43.09 12.39 -14.38
N PRO A 1051 -42.75 11.17 -14.82
CA PRO A 1051 -41.56 10.93 -15.64
C PRO A 1051 -41.53 11.76 -16.94
N LYS A 1052 -40.42 12.44 -17.21
CA LYS A 1052 -39.98 12.83 -18.56
C LYS A 1052 -39.89 11.58 -19.42
N ALA A 1053 -40.92 11.41 -20.25
CA ALA A 1053 -40.84 10.61 -21.47
C ALA A 1053 -40.41 9.15 -21.27
N SER A 1054 -41.19 8.35 -20.53
CA SER A 1054 -41.43 7.00 -21.04
C SER A 1054 -42.14 7.17 -22.39
N LYS A 1055 -41.38 7.05 -23.49
CA LYS A 1055 -41.85 6.98 -24.88
C LYS A 1055 -43.34 6.62 -24.92
N GLN A 1056 -44.20 7.54 -25.35
CA GLN A 1056 -45.62 7.33 -25.71
C GLN A 1056 -46.11 5.88 -25.47
N GLN A 1057 -46.24 5.46 -24.21
CA GLN A 1057 -46.84 4.17 -23.92
C GLN A 1057 -48.34 4.44 -23.97
N LYS A 1058 -49.04 3.86 -24.94
CA LYS A 1058 -50.50 3.87 -24.95
C LYS A 1058 -51.00 3.25 -23.63
N GLY A 1059 -51.63 4.06 -22.77
CA GLY A 1059 -52.23 3.64 -21.48
C GLY A 1059 -51.52 4.21 -20.25
N ASN A 1060 -52.13 4.02 -19.07
CA ASN A 1060 -51.61 4.51 -17.77
C ASN A 1060 -50.48 3.59 -17.25
N PRO A 1061 -49.19 3.96 -17.36
CA PRO A 1061 -48.09 3.08 -16.97
C PRO A 1061 -48.04 2.88 -15.45
N ILE A 1062 -47.70 1.66 -15.02
CA ILE A 1062 -47.41 1.37 -13.61
C ILE A 1062 -45.93 1.67 -13.37
N ILE A 1063 -45.65 2.74 -12.63
CA ILE A 1063 -44.29 3.11 -12.24
C ILE A 1063 -44.00 2.72 -10.78
N ARG A 1064 -42.72 2.51 -10.46
CA ARG A 1064 -42.27 2.39 -9.06
C ARG A 1064 -42.03 3.79 -8.51
N VAL A 1065 -42.74 4.13 -7.45
CA VAL A 1065 -42.53 5.34 -6.66
C VAL A 1065 -41.97 4.96 -5.30
N TYR A 1066 -41.20 5.86 -4.71
CA TYR A 1066 -40.57 5.65 -3.42
C TYR A 1066 -41.02 6.75 -2.46
N SER A 1067 -41.18 6.37 -1.20
CA SER A 1067 -41.57 7.28 -0.11
C SER A 1067 -40.69 7.01 1.09
N ILE A 1068 -40.37 8.05 1.86
CA ILE A 1068 -39.73 7.88 3.17
C ILE A 1068 -40.67 7.03 4.04
N THR A 1069 -40.11 6.04 4.74
CA THR A 1069 -40.89 5.22 5.66
C THR A 1069 -41.27 6.05 6.88
N GLN A 1070 -42.55 6.00 7.25
CA GLN A 1070 -43.07 6.69 8.44
C GLN A 1070 -42.26 6.33 9.70
N GLU A 1071 -41.93 5.06 9.88
CA GLU A 1071 -41.14 4.55 11.00
C GLU A 1071 -39.77 5.24 11.16
N SER A 1072 -38.94 5.31 10.11
CA SER A 1072 -37.63 5.97 10.21
C SER A 1072 -37.76 7.47 10.43
N HIS A 1073 -38.75 8.11 9.81
CA HIS A 1073 -39.01 9.54 10.00
C HIS A 1073 -39.44 9.85 11.44
N GLU A 1074 -40.38 9.09 12.00
CA GLU A 1074 -40.84 9.23 13.38
C GLU A 1074 -39.72 8.94 14.38
N THR A 1075 -38.92 7.91 14.14
CA THR A 1075 -37.76 7.56 14.98
C THR A 1075 -36.73 8.70 15.00
N MET A 1076 -36.35 9.22 13.83
CA MET A 1076 -35.40 10.34 13.73
C MET A 1076 -35.97 11.61 14.34
N ARG A 1077 -37.25 11.90 14.11
CA ARG A 1077 -37.94 13.07 14.70
C ARG A 1077 -37.99 12.99 16.22
N PHE A 1078 -38.35 11.85 16.79
CA PHE A 1078 -38.39 11.64 18.24
C PHE A 1078 -37.04 11.96 18.89
N TRP A 1079 -35.96 11.35 18.39
CA TRP A 1079 -34.62 11.55 18.97
C TRP A 1079 -34.06 12.96 18.71
N ALA A 1080 -34.34 13.54 17.55
CA ALA A 1080 -33.92 14.89 17.23
C ALA A 1080 -34.64 15.94 18.10
N ASP A 1081 -35.97 15.83 18.23
CA ASP A 1081 -36.76 16.75 19.04
C ASP A 1081 -36.39 16.60 20.54
N SER A 1082 -36.18 15.38 21.04
CA SER A 1082 -35.65 15.11 22.39
C SER A 1082 -34.30 15.79 22.62
N ARG A 1083 -33.35 15.62 21.70
CA ARG A 1083 -32.03 16.26 21.77
C ARG A 1083 -32.11 17.78 21.69
N ASN A 1084 -33.01 18.31 20.85
CA ASN A 1084 -33.20 19.75 20.65
C ASN A 1084 -33.89 20.42 21.83
N ALA A 1085 -34.76 19.73 22.57
CA ALA A 1085 -35.31 20.25 23.83
C ALA A 1085 -34.22 20.53 24.89
N ALA A 1086 -33.09 19.81 24.81
CA ALA A 1086 -31.95 19.95 25.73
C ALA A 1086 -30.87 20.95 25.26
N ARG A 1087 -31.03 21.62 24.10
CA ARG A 1087 -30.04 22.58 23.57
C ARG A 1087 -30.69 23.78 22.86
N LYS A 1088 -29.94 24.86 22.67
CA LYS A 1088 -30.40 26.00 21.85
C LYS A 1088 -30.28 25.67 20.36
N VAL A 1089 -31.36 25.84 19.62
CA VAL A 1089 -31.41 25.67 18.15
C VAL A 1089 -31.96 26.93 17.48
N VAL A 1090 -31.65 27.08 16.19
CA VAL A 1090 -32.16 28.16 15.34
C VAL A 1090 -32.71 27.57 14.03
N SER A 1091 -33.74 28.23 13.50
CA SER A 1091 -34.26 27.93 12.16
C SER A 1091 -33.43 28.66 11.11
N VAL A 1092 -33.03 27.94 10.07
CA VAL A 1092 -32.27 28.48 8.93
C VAL A 1092 -33.22 28.65 7.76
N ASP A 1093 -33.21 29.82 7.13
CA ASP A 1093 -33.84 29.98 5.81
C ASP A 1093 -33.09 29.12 4.79
N THR A 1094 -33.69 27.99 4.44
CA THR A 1094 -33.19 27.03 3.45
C THR A 1094 -33.68 27.35 2.04
N THR A 1095 -34.50 28.38 1.87
CA THR A 1095 -35.04 28.78 0.56
C THR A 1095 -33.88 29.31 -0.29
N PRO A 1096 -33.66 28.79 -1.49
CA PRO A 1096 -32.74 29.41 -2.43
C PRO A 1096 -33.25 30.83 -2.73
N ARG A 1097 -32.50 31.87 -2.33
CA ARG A 1097 -32.93 33.27 -2.52
C ARG A 1097 -32.95 33.63 -4.01
N LEU A 1098 -34.12 33.57 -4.62
CA LEU A 1098 -34.38 33.96 -6.00
C LEU A 1098 -34.85 35.44 -6.05
N THR A 1099 -33.92 36.39 -6.09
CA THR A 1099 -34.24 37.76 -6.56
C THR A 1099 -33.77 37.94 -8.00
N LYS A 1100 -34.36 38.88 -8.74
CA LYS A 1100 -34.08 39.08 -10.19
C LYS A 1100 -32.61 39.42 -10.50
N ASP A 1101 -31.86 39.98 -9.55
CA ASP A 1101 -30.40 40.15 -9.61
C ASP A 1101 -29.61 38.97 -9.01
N GLY A 1102 -30.27 38.12 -8.24
CA GLY A 1102 -29.76 36.89 -7.62
C GLY A 1102 -29.91 35.62 -8.45
N LYS A 1103 -30.51 35.69 -9.65
CA LYS A 1103 -30.57 34.56 -10.62
C LYS A 1103 -29.18 34.01 -10.98
N ALA A 1104 -28.15 34.84 -10.83
CA ALA A 1104 -26.76 34.45 -10.93
C ALA A 1104 -26.19 34.00 -9.57
N ALA A 1105 -26.38 34.72 -8.46
CA ALA A 1105 -25.53 34.61 -7.25
C ALA A 1105 -25.32 33.19 -6.66
N LEU A 1106 -26.31 32.45 -6.17
CA LEU A 1106 -26.04 31.14 -5.51
C LEU A 1106 -25.62 30.06 -6.52
N VAL A 1107 -26.27 30.02 -7.68
CA VAL A 1107 -25.94 29.07 -8.77
C VAL A 1107 -24.62 29.44 -9.45
N ALA A 1108 -24.21 30.72 -9.47
CA ALA A 1108 -22.91 31.20 -9.94
C ALA A 1108 -21.82 31.02 -8.88
N GLU A 1109 -22.11 31.26 -7.60
CA GLU A 1109 -21.22 30.97 -6.45
C GLU A 1109 -20.92 29.48 -6.36
N MET A 1110 -21.90 28.62 -6.67
CA MET A 1110 -21.68 27.19 -6.79
C MET A 1110 -21.11 26.80 -8.18
N ARG A 1111 -21.41 27.46 -9.30
CA ARG A 1111 -20.84 27.18 -10.65
C ARG A 1111 -19.38 27.63 -10.85
N GLU A 1112 -18.92 28.68 -10.16
CA GLU A 1112 -17.51 29.12 -10.15
C GLU A 1112 -16.55 28.02 -9.61
N THR A 1113 -17.09 26.92 -9.12
CA THR A 1113 -16.30 25.75 -8.73
C THR A 1113 -15.63 25.04 -9.91
N VAL A 1114 -16.19 25.01 -11.13
CA VAL A 1114 -15.69 24.08 -12.18
C VAL A 1114 -14.49 24.63 -12.97
N GLU A 1115 -14.49 25.91 -13.33
CA GLU A 1115 -13.52 26.46 -14.30
C GLU A 1115 -12.14 26.80 -13.71
N PRO A 1116 -12.04 27.33 -12.47
CA PRO A 1116 -10.76 27.46 -11.78
C PRO A 1116 -10.18 26.10 -11.37
N LEU A 1117 -11.01 25.07 -11.10
CA LEU A 1117 -10.52 23.70 -10.85
C LEU A 1117 -9.90 23.12 -12.11
N ARG A 1118 -10.50 23.34 -13.28
CA ARG A 1118 -9.89 23.00 -14.58
C ARG A 1118 -8.59 23.75 -14.84
N ARG A 1119 -8.46 25.01 -14.41
CA ARG A 1119 -7.21 25.81 -14.51
C ARG A 1119 -6.14 25.40 -13.49
N ALA A 1120 -6.51 25.13 -12.24
CA ALA A 1120 -5.61 24.70 -11.17
C ALA A 1120 -5.04 23.30 -11.46
N VAL A 1121 -5.89 22.37 -11.91
CA VAL A 1121 -5.46 21.05 -12.40
C VAL A 1121 -4.58 21.19 -13.65
N ARG A 1122 -4.87 22.12 -14.57
CA ARG A 1122 -3.97 22.42 -15.71
C ARG A 1122 -2.64 23.04 -15.28
N ARG A 1123 -2.59 23.86 -14.23
CA ARG A 1123 -1.34 24.45 -13.68
C ARG A 1123 -0.50 23.43 -12.92
N SER A 1124 -1.13 22.58 -12.11
CA SER A 1124 -0.47 21.47 -11.39
C SER A 1124 0.10 20.42 -12.36
N LEU A 1125 -0.57 20.19 -13.51
CA LEU A 1125 -0.04 19.33 -14.58
C LEU A 1125 1.05 20.02 -15.42
N ALA A 1126 1.01 21.35 -15.55
CA ALA A 1126 2.03 22.11 -16.27
C ALA A 1126 3.33 22.29 -15.46
N SER A 1127 3.26 22.32 -14.13
CA SER A 1127 4.44 22.37 -13.26
C SER A 1127 5.17 21.02 -13.13
N GLY A 1128 4.56 19.92 -13.59
CA GLY A 1128 5.20 18.60 -13.66
C GLY A 1128 5.81 18.26 -15.03
N PHE A 1129 5.57 19.09 -16.06
CA PHE A 1129 6.08 18.89 -17.41
C PHE A 1129 6.22 20.24 -18.15
N ALA A 1130 7.20 21.05 -17.76
CA ALA A 1130 7.71 22.11 -18.62
C ALA A 1130 9.19 22.37 -18.31
N ASN A 1131 10.01 22.24 -19.36
CA ASN A 1131 11.41 22.67 -19.38
C ASN A 1131 11.54 24.14 -18.95
N GLY A 1132 12.70 24.45 -18.39
CA GLY A 1132 13.05 25.78 -17.90
C GLY A 1132 12.88 26.89 -18.93
N GLU A 1133 12.85 28.12 -18.37
CA GLU A 1133 12.62 29.41 -19.02
C GLU A 1133 11.16 29.86 -19.09
N GLU A 1134 10.60 30.30 -17.96
CA GLU A 1134 9.98 31.63 -17.84
C GLU A 1134 9.42 31.85 -16.41
N ALA A 1135 10.30 32.28 -15.50
CA ALA A 1135 9.90 32.87 -14.22
C ALA A 1135 10.87 34.00 -13.85
N LYS A 1136 10.78 35.13 -14.55
CA LYS A 1136 11.36 36.41 -14.12
C LYS A 1136 10.30 37.50 -14.17
N ARG A 1137 9.48 37.60 -13.12
CA ARG A 1137 8.90 38.89 -12.70
C ARG A 1137 8.83 38.97 -11.17
N PRO A 1138 9.57 39.89 -10.53
CA PRO A 1138 9.54 40.06 -9.08
C PRO A 1138 8.25 40.77 -8.66
N LEU A 1139 7.59 40.22 -7.63
CA LEU A 1139 6.53 40.88 -6.87
C LEU A 1139 7.10 42.15 -6.24
N ARG A 1140 6.66 43.32 -6.71
CA ARG A 1140 6.99 44.61 -6.10
C ARG A 1140 6.23 44.80 -4.79
N HIS A 1141 6.98 45.12 -3.75
CA HIS A 1141 6.60 45.49 -2.40
C HIS A 1141 5.35 46.38 -2.28
N MET A 1142 4.47 46.03 -1.34
CA MET A 1142 3.55 46.96 -0.70
C MET A 1142 4.04 47.18 0.74
N ARG A 1143 4.90 48.21 0.92
CA ARG A 1143 5.30 48.70 2.24
C ARG A 1143 4.10 49.38 2.90
N LEU A 1144 3.64 48.84 4.02
CA LEU A 1144 2.77 49.55 4.95
C LEU A 1144 3.58 50.69 5.58
N ARG A 1145 3.10 51.94 5.44
CA ARG A 1145 3.61 53.09 6.20
C ARG A 1145 2.84 53.21 7.51
N PRO A 1146 3.48 53.56 8.64
CA PRO A 1146 2.79 53.89 9.87
C PRO A 1146 2.14 55.27 9.75
N ARG A 1147 0.89 55.42 10.21
CA ARG A 1147 0.22 56.71 10.38
C ARG A 1147 0.54 57.25 11.77
N GLU A 1148 1.31 58.34 11.81
CA GLU A 1148 1.45 59.20 12.98
C GLU A 1148 0.17 60.02 13.21
N ALA A 1149 -0.05 60.32 14.48
CA ALA A 1149 -1.11 61.17 15.00
C ALA A 1149 -0.84 62.66 14.71
N VAL A 1150 -1.88 63.42 14.36
CA VAL A 1150 -1.97 64.86 14.62
C VAL A 1150 -3.42 65.24 14.94
N SER A 1151 -3.57 65.94 16.05
CA SER A 1151 -4.70 66.72 16.57
C SER A 1151 -5.53 67.48 15.52
N VAL A 1152 -6.86 67.48 15.65
CA VAL A 1152 -7.72 68.51 16.30
C VAL A 1152 -9.05 67.84 16.65
#